data_AF-T0KCS2-F1
#
_entry.id   AF-T0KCS2-F1
#
_cell.length_a   1.000
_cell.length_b   1.000
_cell.length_c   1.000
_cell.angle_alpha   90.00
_cell.angle_beta   90.00
_cell.angle_gamma   90.00
#
_symmetry.space_group_name_H-M   'P 1'
#
loop_
_entity.id
_entity.type
_entity.pdbx_description
1 polymer ?
#
loop_
_entity_poly.entity_id
_entity_poly.type
_entity_poly.pdbx_seq_one_letter_code
_entity_poly.pdbx_strand_id
1 'polypeptide(L)'
;MADRHTFSASDLASSPSRQELFPAIQTKTASRAHLLELPVEIILHVVDFIFYSDLESLQQGYNAPEKCYNGWYPNFGRFSIWRRAIRLAETCRALNTIVTPAIYLADIKWNRGSSLLLGAKTGCASTIQKALEAGTEIEMWDFTELYDDFEELEYNMSNADVTREPVEIEMTALHWAAYHRHVDAISVLLEHGANIQIPGNLSCLHRSYMRFSTYSYFRVVAYIMPHFSGFRQFDGRTWLHYVLEGIADDEGPNVLYYALMEDLDYDPVVSRGQPRYTQEQSNRREESKIAAVKTLLQAGASMTTHSTILLHALHQACGNWDAEMVAFLLEQGADVHVRDILGNTPLHYVAMRKLYYREPPREVVRVLLRHGADINAVNKFSRTPLQVCFEYITETYRETYRPEKARTNSAPFVALLESEPRLFPGIMQLMLRDLDWYSEPYEKLLIREAIALAFGKTEPAAKEKKSRNNQYKAEKEAQTVFIAIYDMLRDYVEDKTAFPESAPGDACWPSPSTWDAFNATISGKLIATKPVAISCYPGPDYNPSACASVQQNWFTGSWQSANPVGLDYPLNMTCPPPSSTAANSTAAGSCTLGTNPPFAVNVTSTDDIVAALRFARENNLRVVVKSTGHDVLGRSDGLGGLEIWLRYFRNGIDFQPSYASSTGCDATPWTGSAMKLGGAYMWGESYAAARENNVVVVGGGSSTVCSTGGWMQGGGHGPASHNFGLGADQVLEAEVVLANGTLLTANACQNQDLSYAIRGGGPGTYGVVVSTTIKAYPQLKATVQNMQIAAKDGASRDTFLDALTTLYTSIPELVEAGFAGYPHWQVDGPAPSFANFTTAYSHAIYAFNKSQDEVEAAGKFLLDRINNFSDVLFVNSSYVSYPDYWSFFGNTSVDDNPVGLMAASGSRLLDTAAVSNRTAVRNLLNILAGAPGEFVTNVISLVSGGQVWKDGSDKSSAVLPAWRTAVLHQSVARILSNDVSAETWDAVHHDVTYNKIGAMKALAPGMGSYMNEGDALDPDWKMSFYGENYDKLLGIKNVYDPDSVFYCPTCVGSDLWEADGAGRLCRAS
;
A
#
# COMPACT_ATOMS: atom_id res chain seq x y z
N MET A 1 -30.27 60.12 27.82
CA MET A 1 -30.35 61.55 28.16
C MET A 1 -31.26 61.69 29.38
N ALA A 2 -30.75 62.37 30.41
CA ALA A 2 -31.40 63.03 31.58
C ALA A 2 -32.56 62.28 32.29
N ASP A 3 -32.60 62.05 33.61
CA ASP A 3 -32.01 62.78 34.72
C ASP A 3 -31.88 61.89 35.97
N ARG A 4 -30.97 62.31 36.86
CA ARG A 4 -30.64 61.68 38.14
C ARG A 4 -31.81 61.75 39.13
N HIS A 5 -32.12 60.64 39.79
CA HIS A 5 -32.53 60.67 41.19
C HIS A 5 -31.72 59.66 42.00
N THR A 6 -30.67 60.18 42.61
CA THR A 6 -30.02 59.60 43.79
C THR A 6 -31.04 59.54 44.93
N PHE A 7 -31.49 58.34 45.31
CA PHE A 7 -32.05 58.15 46.64
C PHE A 7 -30.90 57.87 47.60
N SER A 8 -30.71 58.79 48.56
CA SER A 8 -29.70 58.66 49.60
C SER A 8 -30.25 57.85 50.77
N ALA A 9 -29.37 57.22 51.55
CA ALA A 9 -29.69 56.34 52.67
C ALA A 9 -30.45 57.00 53.84
N SER A 10 -30.84 58.28 53.75
CA SER A 10 -31.56 59.00 54.82
C SER A 10 -33.10 59.01 54.67
N ASP A 11 -33.66 58.60 53.52
CA ASP A 11 -35.11 58.77 53.27
C ASP A 11 -36.00 57.62 53.79
N LEU A 12 -35.41 56.61 54.45
CA LEU A 12 -36.16 55.49 55.06
C LEU A 12 -36.35 55.58 56.58
N ALA A 13 -35.95 56.70 57.20
CA ALA A 13 -36.02 56.86 58.67
C ALA A 13 -37.39 57.30 59.23
N SER A 14 -38.45 57.41 58.42
CA SER A 14 -39.78 57.81 58.94
C SER A 14 -40.93 57.03 58.33
N SER A 15 -41.23 55.86 58.89
CA SER A 15 -42.53 55.17 58.76
C SER A 15 -42.74 54.27 59.98
N PRO A 16 -43.96 54.18 60.55
CA PRO A 16 -44.17 53.92 61.97
C PRO A 16 -43.87 52.48 62.38
N SER A 17 -43.58 52.30 63.67
CA SER A 17 -43.32 51.00 64.27
C SER A 17 -44.46 50.00 64.05
N ARG A 18 -44.09 48.74 63.88
CA ARG A 18 -44.90 47.57 63.50
C ARG A 18 -46.13 47.27 64.39
N GLN A 19 -46.40 48.06 65.43
CA GLN A 19 -47.50 47.87 66.39
C GLN A 19 -48.75 48.73 66.13
N GLU A 20 -48.68 49.75 65.28
CA GLU A 20 -49.85 50.62 65.02
C GLU A 20 -50.76 50.14 63.86
N LEU A 21 -50.33 49.14 63.07
CA LEU A 21 -51.09 48.66 61.91
C LEU A 21 -52.12 47.55 62.22
N PHE A 22 -52.17 47.02 63.45
CA PHE A 22 -52.99 45.85 63.76
C PHE A 22 -54.49 46.09 64.07
N PRO A 23 -55.00 47.31 64.40
CA PRO A 23 -56.45 47.47 64.60
C PRO A 23 -57.24 47.95 63.36
N ALA A 24 -56.60 48.28 62.23
CA ALA A 24 -57.31 48.85 61.07
C ALA A 24 -57.88 47.80 60.08
N ILE A 25 -57.65 46.50 60.30
CA ILE A 25 -58.14 45.41 59.43
C ILE A 25 -59.30 44.66 60.10
N GLN A 26 -60.23 45.38 60.71
CA GLN A 26 -61.54 44.83 61.05
C GLN A 26 -62.60 45.88 60.71
N THR A 27 -62.96 45.95 59.43
CA THR A 27 -64.29 46.26 58.89
C THR A 27 -64.15 46.95 57.53
N LYS A 28 -64.14 46.15 56.47
CA LYS A 28 -64.93 46.34 55.25
C LYS A 28 -64.54 45.28 54.25
N THR A 29 -65.57 44.71 53.64
CA THR A 29 -65.52 43.87 52.45
C THR A 29 -64.53 44.43 51.42
N ALA A 30 -63.38 43.78 51.29
CA ALA A 30 -62.50 43.91 50.15
C ALA A 30 -62.28 42.49 49.64
N SER A 31 -62.43 42.29 48.33
CA SER A 31 -61.97 41.08 47.66
C SER A 31 -60.57 40.75 48.19
N ARG A 32 -60.27 39.47 48.40
CA ARG A 32 -58.88 39.06 48.58
C ARG A 32 -58.15 39.51 47.33
N ALA A 33 -57.44 40.64 47.40
CA ALA A 33 -56.57 41.07 46.33
C ALA A 33 -55.57 39.93 46.14
N HIS A 34 -55.72 39.19 45.04
CA HIS A 34 -54.74 38.18 44.68
C HIS A 34 -53.41 38.90 44.45
N LEU A 35 -52.28 38.26 44.76
CA LEU A 35 -50.94 38.85 44.54
C LEU A 35 -50.74 39.38 43.10
N LEU A 36 -51.54 38.86 42.16
CA LEU A 36 -51.63 39.25 40.74
C LEU A 36 -52.46 40.49 40.45
N GLU A 37 -53.22 41.01 41.40
CA GLU A 37 -54.02 42.25 41.30
C GLU A 37 -53.23 43.47 41.80
N LEU A 38 -52.01 43.26 42.33
CA LEU A 38 -51.11 44.35 42.69
C LEU A 38 -50.50 44.98 41.42
N PRO A 39 -50.34 46.32 41.38
CA PRO A 39 -49.52 46.97 40.36
C PRO A 39 -48.12 46.34 40.28
N VAL A 40 -47.58 46.26 39.06
CA VAL A 40 -46.26 45.66 38.77
C VAL A 40 -45.17 46.30 39.64
N GLU A 41 -45.27 47.60 39.89
CA GLU A 41 -44.36 48.38 40.72
C GLU A 41 -44.31 47.88 42.17
N ILE A 42 -45.45 47.47 42.74
CA ILE A 42 -45.50 46.93 44.11
C ILE A 42 -44.85 45.54 44.15
N ILE A 43 -45.09 44.71 43.14
CA ILE A 43 -44.47 43.38 43.02
C ILE A 43 -42.95 43.52 42.89
N LEU A 44 -42.46 44.46 42.08
CA LEU A 44 -41.04 44.75 41.94
C LEU A 44 -40.42 45.31 43.23
N HIS A 45 -41.14 46.17 43.97
CA HIS A 45 -40.67 46.62 45.30
C HIS A 45 -40.56 45.48 46.32
N VAL A 46 -41.42 44.45 46.25
CA VAL A 46 -41.28 43.25 47.08
C VAL A 46 -40.01 42.47 46.70
N VAL A 47 -39.70 42.38 45.41
CA VAL A 47 -38.45 41.76 44.92
C VAL A 47 -37.23 42.55 45.39
N ASP A 48 -37.25 43.88 45.27
CA ASP A 48 -36.21 44.75 45.80
C ASP A 48 -36.03 44.54 47.30
N PHE A 49 -37.13 44.51 48.07
CA PHE A 49 -37.08 44.27 49.51
C PHE A 49 -36.47 42.91 49.86
N ILE A 50 -36.79 41.85 49.09
CA ILE A 50 -36.15 40.53 49.27
C ILE A 50 -34.64 40.68 49.14
N PHE A 51 -34.13 41.31 48.08
CA PHE A 51 -32.70 41.50 47.93
C PHE A 51 -32.10 42.42 49.02
N TYR A 52 -32.68 43.59 49.31
CA TYR A 52 -32.13 44.50 50.33
C TYR A 52 -32.20 43.96 51.78
N SER A 53 -33.01 42.94 52.05
CA SER A 53 -33.11 42.36 53.40
C SER A 53 -31.85 41.63 53.88
N ASP A 54 -30.92 41.30 52.97
CA ASP A 54 -29.63 40.66 53.27
C ASP A 54 -28.55 41.17 52.30
N LEU A 55 -28.34 42.50 52.30
CA LEU A 55 -27.43 43.19 51.38
C LEU A 55 -25.97 42.76 51.57
N GLU A 56 -25.56 42.41 52.79
CA GLU A 56 -24.20 41.97 53.09
C GLU A 56 -23.87 40.65 52.38
N SER A 57 -24.77 39.65 52.44
CA SER A 57 -24.62 38.38 51.72
C SER A 57 -24.60 38.57 50.20
N LEU A 58 -25.39 39.51 49.68
CA LEU A 58 -25.42 39.86 48.25
C LEU A 58 -24.14 40.51 47.76
N GLN A 59 -23.54 41.39 48.55
CA GLN A 59 -22.29 42.07 48.19
C GLN A 59 -21.08 41.13 48.26
N GLN A 60 -21.12 40.13 49.13
CA GLN A 60 -20.10 39.08 49.21
C GLN A 60 -20.14 38.15 47.98
N GLY A 61 -21.32 37.66 47.59
CA GLY A 61 -21.54 36.93 46.33
C GLY A 61 -20.50 35.83 46.04
N TYR A 62 -19.94 35.85 44.83
CA TYR A 62 -18.82 34.99 44.42
C TYR A 62 -17.43 35.53 44.83
N ASN A 63 -17.34 36.75 45.37
CA ASN A 63 -16.06 37.39 45.71
C ASN A 63 -15.55 37.05 47.13
N ALA A 64 -16.30 36.26 47.91
CA ALA A 64 -15.94 35.91 49.28
C ALA A 64 -15.43 34.45 49.38
N PRO A 65 -14.34 34.20 50.14
CA PRO A 65 -13.85 32.86 50.40
C PRO A 65 -14.91 31.96 51.06
N GLU A 66 -14.86 30.66 50.82
CA GLU A 66 -15.76 29.68 51.42
C GLU A 66 -15.05 28.80 52.45
N LYS A 67 -15.58 28.74 53.67
CA LYS A 67 -15.09 27.81 54.71
C LYS A 67 -15.91 26.52 54.70
N CYS A 68 -15.24 25.41 54.42
CA CYS A 68 -15.82 24.06 54.44
C CYS A 68 -15.51 23.38 55.77
N TYR A 69 -16.53 23.15 56.60
CA TYR A 69 -16.41 22.41 57.87
C TYR A 69 -16.72 20.92 57.64
N ASN A 70 -15.93 20.00 58.21
CA ASN A 70 -16.13 18.55 58.12
C ASN A 70 -16.22 18.00 56.68
N GLY A 71 -15.26 18.40 55.84
CA GLY A 71 -14.88 17.64 54.67
C GLY A 71 -15.62 17.95 53.38
N TRP A 72 -16.96 18.02 53.29
CA TRP A 72 -17.57 17.93 51.93
C TRP A 72 -18.92 18.63 51.67
N TYR A 73 -19.49 19.40 52.62
CA TYR A 73 -20.75 20.11 52.36
C TYR A 73 -20.60 21.64 52.41
N PRO A 74 -20.57 22.31 51.25
CA PRO A 74 -20.58 23.77 51.19
C PRO A 74 -21.90 24.31 51.74
N ASN A 75 -21.82 25.27 52.68
CA ASN A 75 -22.98 25.98 53.18
C ASN A 75 -23.14 27.30 52.41
N PHE A 76 -23.83 27.24 51.26
CA PHE A 76 -24.12 28.40 50.40
C PHE A 76 -25.15 29.38 50.99
N GLY A 77 -25.01 29.74 52.28
CA GLY A 77 -25.90 30.66 52.99
C GLY A 77 -26.01 32.02 52.30
N ARG A 78 -24.90 32.51 51.72
CA ARG A 78 -24.83 33.80 51.01
C ARG A 78 -25.69 33.88 49.74
N PHE A 79 -26.01 32.74 49.11
CA PHE A 79 -26.91 32.68 47.95
C PHE A 79 -28.37 32.35 48.33
N SER A 80 -28.68 32.22 49.62
CA SER A 80 -30.02 31.82 50.08
C SER A 80 -31.10 32.85 49.74
N ILE A 81 -30.75 34.13 49.62
CA ILE A 81 -31.66 35.23 49.30
C ILE A 81 -32.17 35.15 47.86
N TRP A 82 -31.32 34.72 46.92
CA TRP A 82 -31.69 34.44 45.53
C TRP A 82 -32.75 33.35 45.44
N ARG A 83 -32.64 32.30 46.27
CA ARG A 83 -33.65 31.23 46.33
C ARG A 83 -35.03 31.75 46.75
N ARG A 84 -35.10 32.79 47.58
CA ARG A 84 -36.38 33.40 48.00
C ARG A 84 -37.03 34.17 46.85
N ALA A 85 -36.26 34.94 46.08
CA ALA A 85 -36.74 35.64 44.90
C ALA A 85 -37.18 34.66 43.79
N ILE A 86 -36.40 33.59 43.57
CA ILE A 86 -36.73 32.53 42.61
C ILE A 86 -38.04 31.82 43.00
N ARG A 87 -38.22 31.44 44.27
CA ARG A 87 -39.47 30.82 44.74
C ARG A 87 -40.70 31.71 44.52
N LEU A 88 -40.54 33.03 44.63
CA LEU A 88 -41.60 33.98 44.31
C LEU A 88 -41.94 33.95 42.81
N ALA A 89 -40.91 33.94 41.94
CA ALA A 89 -41.08 33.82 40.49
C ALA A 89 -41.70 32.46 40.07
N GLU A 90 -41.43 31.38 40.80
CA GLU A 90 -41.96 30.03 40.53
C GLU A 90 -43.44 29.86 40.91
N THR A 91 -44.01 30.81 41.66
CA THR A 91 -45.36 30.66 42.22
C THR A 91 -46.44 30.59 41.11
N CYS A 92 -46.31 31.36 40.03
CA CYS A 92 -47.16 31.25 38.84
C CYS A 92 -46.56 31.96 37.62
N ARG A 93 -47.10 31.71 36.42
CA ARG A 93 -46.59 32.27 35.15
C ARG A 93 -46.58 33.81 35.10
N ALA A 94 -47.59 34.47 35.68
CA ALA A 94 -47.67 35.92 35.67
C ALA A 94 -46.59 36.57 36.55
N LEU A 95 -46.35 36.02 37.75
CA LEU A 95 -45.23 36.45 38.60
C LEU A 95 -43.88 36.09 37.98
N ASN A 96 -43.76 34.93 37.34
CA ASN A 96 -42.55 34.55 36.62
C ASN A 96 -42.19 35.61 35.57
N THR A 97 -43.17 36.06 34.79
CA THR A 97 -42.96 37.06 33.72
C THR A 97 -42.50 38.42 34.27
N ILE A 98 -43.01 38.83 35.43
CA ILE A 98 -42.68 40.12 36.06
C ILE A 98 -41.38 40.07 36.86
N VAL A 99 -41.16 39.00 37.64
CA VAL A 99 -40.06 38.89 38.61
C VAL A 99 -38.77 38.42 37.95
N THR A 100 -38.85 37.57 36.92
CA THR A 100 -37.66 36.99 36.28
C THR A 100 -36.71 38.06 35.70
N PRO A 101 -37.16 39.09 34.95
CA PRO A 101 -36.26 40.15 34.49
C PRO A 101 -35.57 40.90 35.64
N ALA A 102 -36.27 41.13 36.75
CA ALA A 102 -35.69 41.79 37.92
C ALA A 102 -34.61 40.92 38.60
N ILE A 103 -34.76 39.59 38.60
CA ILE A 103 -33.73 38.67 39.09
C ILE A 103 -32.47 38.74 38.22
N TYR A 104 -32.59 38.76 36.89
CA TYR A 104 -31.42 38.88 36.00
C TYR A 104 -30.73 40.25 36.10
N LEU A 105 -31.50 41.33 36.23
CA LEU A 105 -30.92 42.67 36.49
C LEU A 105 -30.19 42.74 37.84
N ALA A 106 -30.73 42.08 38.87
CA ALA A 106 -30.04 41.94 40.14
C ALA A 106 -28.77 41.09 40.00
N ASP A 107 -28.81 40.00 39.22
CA ASP A 107 -27.65 39.11 38.96
C ASP A 107 -26.53 39.88 38.27
N ILE A 108 -26.83 40.70 37.26
CA ILE A 108 -25.86 41.59 36.62
C ILE A 108 -25.24 42.55 37.64
N LYS A 109 -26.07 43.16 38.49
CA LYS A 109 -25.63 44.18 39.45
C LYS A 109 -24.76 43.62 40.58
N TRP A 110 -25.11 42.45 41.13
CA TRP A 110 -24.53 41.95 42.37
C TRP A 110 -23.69 40.67 42.19
N ASN A 111 -23.93 39.90 41.14
CA ASN A 111 -23.26 38.64 40.82
C ASN A 111 -22.61 38.67 39.42
N ARG A 112 -22.36 39.85 38.86
CA ARG A 112 -21.76 40.08 37.52
C ARG A 112 -22.50 39.40 36.35
N GLY A 113 -23.70 38.86 36.53
CA GLY A 113 -24.39 38.09 35.48
C GLY A 113 -24.05 36.60 35.47
N SER A 114 -23.71 36.04 36.65
CA SER A 114 -23.34 34.62 36.83
C SER A 114 -24.31 33.60 36.21
N SER A 115 -25.58 33.96 36.04
CA SER A 115 -26.59 33.11 35.39
C SER A 115 -26.21 32.71 33.96
N LEU A 116 -25.47 33.53 33.22
CA LEU A 116 -24.98 33.19 31.88
C LEU A 116 -24.00 31.99 31.94
N LEU A 117 -22.99 32.08 32.81
CA LEU A 117 -21.96 31.05 32.99
C LEU A 117 -22.56 29.75 33.56
N LEU A 118 -23.44 29.86 34.56
CA LEU A 118 -24.16 28.71 35.11
C LEU A 118 -25.10 28.07 34.08
N GLY A 119 -25.77 28.90 33.27
CA GLY A 119 -26.60 28.44 32.15
C GLY A 119 -25.78 27.66 31.12
N ALA A 120 -24.59 28.14 30.77
CA ALA A 120 -23.65 27.46 29.89
C ALA A 120 -23.15 26.14 30.46
N LYS A 121 -22.76 26.09 31.75
CA LYS A 121 -22.31 24.86 32.43
C LYS A 121 -23.40 23.79 32.52
N THR A 122 -24.64 24.22 32.74
CA THR A 122 -25.79 23.32 32.90
C THR A 122 -26.53 23.00 31.59
N GLY A 123 -26.18 23.67 30.49
CA GLY A 123 -26.83 23.50 29.18
C GLY A 123 -28.21 24.14 29.07
N CYS A 124 -28.56 25.06 29.96
CA CYS A 124 -29.87 25.70 29.97
C CYS A 124 -29.93 26.88 28.99
N ALA A 125 -30.20 26.58 27.71
CA ALA A 125 -30.33 27.58 26.64
C ALA A 125 -31.29 28.73 26.98
N SER A 126 -32.41 28.43 27.65
CA SER A 126 -33.38 29.46 28.07
C SER A 126 -32.86 30.41 29.17
N THR A 127 -31.93 29.95 30.01
CA THR A 127 -31.28 30.79 31.03
C THR A 127 -30.24 31.69 30.37
N ILE A 128 -29.45 31.14 29.44
CA ILE A 128 -28.48 31.88 28.63
C ILE A 128 -29.19 33.01 27.88
N GLN A 129 -30.26 32.68 27.15
CA GLN A 129 -31.02 33.66 26.39
C GLN A 129 -31.54 34.80 27.28
N LYS A 130 -32.15 34.48 28.42
CA LYS A 130 -32.69 35.50 29.34
C LYS A 130 -31.60 36.36 29.99
N ALA A 131 -30.43 35.79 30.29
CA ALA A 131 -29.29 36.54 30.80
C ALA A 131 -28.78 37.54 29.76
N LEU A 132 -28.65 37.12 28.50
CA LEU A 132 -28.22 37.97 27.38
C LEU A 132 -29.25 39.07 27.07
N GLU A 133 -30.55 38.74 27.06
CA GLU A 133 -31.64 39.71 26.89
C GLU A 133 -31.67 40.77 28.00
N ALA A 134 -31.25 40.41 29.23
CA ALA A 134 -31.13 41.35 30.35
C ALA A 134 -29.87 42.24 30.27
N GLY A 135 -28.94 41.95 29.35
CA GLY A 135 -27.72 42.72 29.13
C GLY A 135 -26.46 42.17 29.80
N THR A 136 -26.43 40.88 30.18
CA THR A 136 -25.19 40.25 30.67
C THR A 136 -24.10 40.25 29.59
N GLU A 137 -22.86 40.54 29.99
CA GLU A 137 -21.70 40.52 29.09
C GLU A 137 -21.37 39.10 28.62
N ILE A 138 -21.42 38.88 27.31
CA ILE A 138 -21.29 37.54 26.71
C ILE A 138 -19.88 36.93 26.81
N GLU A 139 -18.84 37.79 26.80
CA GLU A 139 -17.42 37.38 26.84
C GLU A 139 -16.79 37.47 28.22
N MET A 140 -17.61 37.54 29.26
CA MET A 140 -17.10 37.58 30.62
C MET A 140 -16.32 36.30 30.96
N TRP A 141 -15.19 36.47 31.66
CA TRP A 141 -14.44 35.37 32.24
C TRP A 141 -15.20 34.74 33.42
N ASP A 142 -14.90 33.47 33.70
CA ASP A 142 -15.60 32.73 34.72
C ASP A 142 -15.04 32.99 36.12
N PHE A 143 -15.83 33.66 36.95
CA PHE A 143 -15.55 33.93 38.36
C PHE A 143 -16.41 33.09 39.31
N THR A 144 -17.14 32.09 38.77
CA THR A 144 -18.08 31.26 39.55
C THR A 144 -17.43 30.02 40.17
N GLU A 145 -16.17 29.74 39.81
CA GLU A 145 -15.38 28.64 40.37
C GLU A 145 -14.60 29.07 41.62
N LEU A 146 -14.31 28.10 42.48
CA LEU A 146 -13.54 28.26 43.71
C LEU A 146 -12.36 27.29 43.72
N TYR A 147 -11.22 27.72 44.27
CA TYR A 147 -10.01 26.91 44.38
C TYR A 147 -9.69 26.59 45.84
N ASP A 148 -9.33 25.34 46.11
CA ASP A 148 -8.90 24.88 47.45
C ASP A 148 -7.44 25.33 47.70
N ASP A 149 -7.19 26.12 48.76
CA ASP A 149 -5.82 26.48 49.15
C ASP A 149 -5.13 25.29 49.85
N PHE A 150 -4.31 24.56 49.10
CA PHE A 150 -3.65 23.33 49.55
C PHE A 150 -2.29 23.54 50.24
N GLU A 151 -1.87 24.77 50.58
CA GLU A 151 -0.50 25.02 51.10
C GLU A 151 -0.15 24.32 52.45
N GLU A 152 -1.10 23.71 53.19
CA GLU A 152 -0.82 23.07 54.49
C GLU A 152 -1.37 21.65 54.74
N LEU A 153 -1.84 20.91 53.72
CA LEU A 153 -2.54 19.63 53.94
C LEU A 153 -1.88 18.39 53.30
N GLU A 154 -0.57 18.25 53.45
CA GLU A 154 0.04 16.92 53.43
C GLU A 154 -0.28 16.23 54.78
N TYR A 155 -1.00 15.10 54.76
CA TYR A 155 -1.14 14.12 55.86
C TYR A 155 -2.27 14.24 56.92
N ASN A 156 -3.52 14.67 56.62
CA ASN A 156 -4.71 14.13 57.36
C ASN A 156 -6.08 14.49 56.75
N MET A 157 -6.57 13.72 55.76
CA MET A 157 -7.83 14.03 55.06
C MET A 157 -9.13 13.62 55.80
N SER A 158 -9.19 13.67 57.12
CA SER A 158 -10.43 13.25 57.83
C SER A 158 -11.14 14.29 58.67
N ASN A 159 -10.59 15.48 58.97
CA ASN A 159 -11.29 16.52 59.76
C ASN A 159 -10.74 17.97 59.59
N ALA A 160 -10.08 18.32 58.49
CA ALA A 160 -9.54 19.68 58.31
C ALA A 160 -10.59 20.64 57.74
N ASP A 161 -10.70 21.85 58.31
CA ASP A 161 -11.46 22.95 57.72
C ASP A 161 -10.69 23.48 56.50
N VAL A 162 -11.30 23.44 55.31
CA VAL A 162 -10.68 23.93 54.05
C VAL A 162 -11.28 25.29 53.70
N THR A 163 -10.44 26.26 53.37
CA THR A 163 -10.89 27.54 52.81
C THR A 163 -10.73 27.50 51.29
N ARG A 164 -11.80 27.83 50.56
CA ARG A 164 -11.79 27.96 49.10
C ARG A 164 -11.79 29.42 48.71
N GLU A 165 -10.82 29.80 47.90
CA GLU A 165 -10.66 31.18 47.42
C GLU A 165 -11.36 31.36 46.06
N PRO A 166 -12.00 32.52 45.80
CA PRO A 166 -12.52 32.87 44.49
C PRO A 166 -11.40 32.91 43.44
N VAL A 167 -11.65 32.30 42.29
CA VAL A 167 -10.71 32.33 41.16
C VAL A 167 -11.42 32.77 39.90
N GLU A 168 -10.80 33.71 39.19
CA GLU A 168 -11.20 34.07 37.84
C GLU A 168 -10.46 33.17 36.85
N ILE A 169 -11.22 32.47 36.03
CA ILE A 169 -10.77 31.55 34.99
C ILE A 169 -11.06 32.22 33.65
N GLU A 170 -10.05 32.29 32.78
CA GLU A 170 -10.16 32.85 31.43
C GLU A 170 -10.93 31.87 30.50
N MET A 171 -12.18 31.59 30.83
CA MET A 171 -13.12 30.79 30.05
C MET A 171 -14.45 31.52 29.97
N THR A 172 -14.90 31.80 28.75
CA THR A 172 -16.21 32.42 28.51
C THR A 172 -17.34 31.40 28.60
N ALA A 173 -18.59 31.86 28.58
CA ALA A 173 -19.76 30.98 28.52
C ALA A 173 -19.69 29.99 27.35
N LEU A 174 -19.14 30.40 26.20
CA LEU A 174 -18.99 29.53 25.03
C LEU A 174 -18.01 28.38 25.28
N HIS A 175 -16.92 28.64 25.99
CA HIS A 175 -15.95 27.60 26.39
C HIS A 175 -16.58 26.56 27.32
N TRP A 176 -17.38 26.98 28.29
CA TRP A 176 -18.09 26.07 29.20
C TRP A 176 -19.17 25.25 28.49
N ALA A 177 -19.93 25.89 27.60
CA ALA A 177 -20.91 25.18 26.77
C ALA A 177 -20.25 24.14 25.86
N ALA A 178 -19.07 24.46 25.29
CA ALA A 178 -18.26 23.54 24.51
C ALA A 178 -17.68 22.39 25.34
N TYR A 179 -17.09 22.68 26.50
CA TYR A 179 -16.54 21.69 27.42
C TYR A 179 -17.57 20.62 27.82
N HIS A 180 -18.78 21.07 28.16
CA HIS A 180 -19.88 20.18 28.51
C HIS A 180 -20.69 19.66 27.31
N ARG A 181 -20.33 20.09 26.08
CA ARG A 181 -20.92 19.66 24.81
C ARG A 181 -22.43 19.96 24.70
N HIS A 182 -22.86 21.07 25.29
CA HIS A 182 -24.25 21.52 25.27
C HIS A 182 -24.56 22.26 23.95
N VAL A 183 -24.96 21.51 22.92
CA VAL A 183 -25.17 22.02 21.56
C VAL A 183 -26.12 23.20 21.49
N ASP A 184 -27.24 23.14 22.22
CA ASP A 184 -28.23 24.24 22.26
C ASP A 184 -27.65 25.50 22.91
N ALA A 185 -26.86 25.35 23.97
CA ALA A 185 -26.19 26.47 24.62
C ALA A 185 -25.13 27.10 23.71
N ILE A 186 -24.32 26.28 23.03
CA ILE A 186 -23.34 26.73 22.02
C ILE A 186 -24.06 27.53 20.93
N SER A 187 -25.17 27.00 20.41
CA SER A 187 -25.94 27.64 19.33
C SER A 187 -26.49 28.99 19.75
N VAL A 188 -27.15 29.07 20.91
CA VAL A 188 -27.70 30.33 21.44
C VAL A 188 -26.60 31.37 21.67
N LEU A 189 -25.44 30.98 22.20
CA LEU A 189 -24.31 31.90 22.42
C LEU A 189 -23.77 32.44 21.09
N LEU A 190 -23.57 31.58 20.09
CA LEU A 190 -23.08 31.99 18.77
C LEU A 190 -24.09 32.88 18.03
N GLU A 191 -25.39 32.60 18.12
CA GLU A 191 -26.46 33.44 17.57
C GLU A 191 -26.49 34.85 18.17
N HIS A 192 -26.10 34.99 19.44
CA HIS A 192 -25.99 36.28 20.14
C HIS A 192 -24.61 36.94 19.98
N GLY A 193 -23.77 36.42 19.08
CA GLY A 193 -22.50 37.04 18.70
C GLY A 193 -21.31 36.65 19.59
N ALA A 194 -21.36 35.51 20.28
CA ALA A 194 -20.20 35.02 21.02
C ALA A 194 -18.98 34.85 20.09
N ASN A 195 -17.83 35.39 20.49
CA ASN A 195 -16.62 35.37 19.70
C ASN A 195 -15.90 34.02 19.82
N ILE A 196 -16.02 33.23 18.77
CA ILE A 196 -15.44 31.88 18.67
C ILE A 196 -13.90 31.84 18.66
N GLN A 197 -13.25 32.99 18.46
CA GLN A 197 -11.79 33.10 18.37
C GLN A 197 -11.13 33.50 19.70
N ILE A 198 -11.91 33.79 20.75
CA ILE A 198 -11.33 34.08 22.07
C ILE A 198 -10.65 32.80 22.58
N PRO A 199 -9.35 32.84 22.92
CA PRO A 199 -8.68 31.71 23.53
C PRO A 199 -9.16 31.53 24.97
N GLY A 200 -9.26 30.28 25.42
CA GLY A 200 -9.49 29.96 26.82
C GLY A 200 -8.17 29.65 27.53
N ASN A 201 -8.09 29.88 28.83
CA ASN A 201 -6.92 29.50 29.64
C ASN A 201 -7.34 28.88 30.99
N LEU A 202 -6.60 27.84 31.38
CA LEU A 202 -6.76 27.13 32.66
C LEU A 202 -5.54 27.30 33.56
N SER A 203 -4.63 28.23 33.25
CA SER A 203 -3.39 28.50 33.99
C SER A 203 -3.63 28.81 35.49
N CYS A 204 -4.74 29.43 35.85
CA CYS A 204 -5.12 29.73 37.25
C CYS A 204 -5.32 28.46 38.12
N LEU A 205 -5.62 27.32 37.50
CA LEU A 205 -5.80 26.01 38.16
C LEU A 205 -4.52 25.16 38.20
N HIS A 206 -3.42 25.60 37.57
CA HIS A 206 -2.21 24.76 37.40
C HIS A 206 -1.48 24.39 38.70
N ARG A 207 -1.72 25.11 39.80
CA ARG A 207 -1.02 24.83 41.07
C ARG A 207 -1.65 23.69 41.89
N SER A 208 -2.89 23.28 41.58
CA SER A 208 -3.56 22.10 42.19
C SER A 208 -4.16 21.16 41.14
N TYR A 209 -3.29 20.32 40.58
CA TYR A 209 -3.55 18.96 40.09
C TYR A 209 -4.95 18.53 39.55
N MET A 210 -4.93 18.07 38.30
CA MET A 210 -5.62 16.86 37.80
C MET A 210 -7.14 16.88 37.55
N ARG A 211 -7.79 18.02 37.29
CA ARG A 211 -9.22 18.02 36.88
C ARG A 211 -9.53 18.35 35.41
N PHE A 212 -8.56 18.91 34.66
CA PHE A 212 -8.83 19.42 33.31
C PHE A 212 -7.70 19.16 32.29
N SER A 213 -6.79 18.23 32.58
CA SER A 213 -5.65 17.94 31.70
C SER A 213 -6.01 16.94 30.60
N THR A 214 -5.84 17.32 29.32
CA THR A 214 -5.84 16.34 28.22
C THR A 214 -4.60 15.45 28.33
N TYR A 215 -4.81 14.15 28.14
CA TYR A 215 -3.74 13.14 28.23
C TYR A 215 -2.65 13.31 27.16
N SER A 216 -2.98 13.91 26.01
CA SER A 216 -2.10 14.07 24.85
C SER A 216 -1.03 15.16 25.04
N TYR A 217 -1.40 16.34 25.55
CA TYR A 217 -0.45 17.46 25.72
C TYR A 217 0.55 17.24 26.87
N PHE A 218 0.08 16.76 28.03
CA PHE A 218 0.96 16.46 29.17
C PHE A 218 1.98 15.36 28.84
N ARG A 219 1.64 14.41 27.96
CA ARG A 219 2.55 13.33 27.53
C ARG A 219 3.59 13.80 26.56
N VAL A 220 3.25 14.71 25.65
CA VAL A 220 4.23 15.45 24.84
C VAL A 220 5.21 16.12 25.80
N VAL A 221 4.76 16.94 26.75
CA VAL A 221 5.64 17.60 27.73
C VAL A 221 6.46 16.59 28.57
N ALA A 222 5.84 15.54 29.12
CA ALA A 222 6.52 14.54 29.96
C ALA A 222 7.52 13.67 29.20
N TYR A 223 7.26 13.32 27.94
CA TYR A 223 8.17 12.57 27.07
C TYR A 223 9.39 13.40 26.69
N ILE A 224 9.23 14.71 26.53
CA ILE A 224 10.32 15.61 26.11
C ILE A 224 11.24 16.00 27.29
N MET A 225 10.68 16.10 28.50
CA MET A 225 11.40 16.55 29.71
C MET A 225 12.75 15.85 29.98
N PRO A 226 12.87 14.51 29.85
CA PRO A 226 14.15 13.81 30.02
C PRO A 226 15.18 14.13 28.91
N HIS A 227 14.73 14.35 27.67
CA HIS A 227 15.58 14.51 26.48
C HIS A 227 16.12 15.92 26.27
N PHE A 228 15.61 16.93 27.01
CA PHE A 228 15.97 18.33 26.81
C PHE A 228 16.69 19.01 27.99
N SER A 229 17.02 18.25 29.04
CA SER A 229 17.84 18.76 30.15
C SER A 229 19.22 19.32 29.71
N GLY A 230 19.63 19.09 28.46
CA GLY A 230 20.89 19.58 27.87
C GLY A 230 20.81 20.72 26.84
N PHE A 231 19.63 21.16 26.38
CA PHE A 231 19.53 22.22 25.36
C PHE A 231 19.23 23.60 25.97
N ARG A 232 20.26 24.46 26.04
CA ARG A 232 20.12 25.92 26.18
C ARG A 232 20.26 26.56 24.80
N GLN A 233 19.36 27.46 24.42
CA GLN A 233 19.57 28.30 23.23
C GLN A 233 20.26 29.63 23.60
N PHE A 234 20.60 30.40 22.56
CA PHE A 234 21.55 31.51 22.49
C PHE A 234 21.34 32.68 23.47
N ASP A 235 20.22 32.72 24.21
CA ASP A 235 19.86 33.77 25.18
C ASP A 235 19.84 33.28 26.64
N GLY A 236 20.20 32.02 26.89
CA GLY A 236 20.20 31.41 28.22
C GLY A 236 18.88 30.80 28.67
N ARG A 237 17.81 30.88 27.87
CA ARG A 237 16.51 30.22 28.12
C ARG A 237 16.54 28.75 27.68
N THR A 238 15.72 27.92 28.33
CA THR A 238 15.46 26.53 27.90
C THR A 238 14.19 26.47 27.04
N TRP A 239 14.02 25.44 26.21
CA TRP A 239 12.77 25.20 25.48
C TRP A 239 11.54 25.13 26.41
N LEU A 240 11.74 24.67 27.65
CA LEU A 240 10.72 24.64 28.71
C LEU A 240 10.25 26.06 29.08
N HIS A 241 11.13 27.07 28.97
CA HIS A 241 10.71 28.47 29.12
C HIS A 241 9.79 28.87 27.97
N TYR A 242 10.07 28.50 26.72
CA TYR A 242 9.18 28.80 25.59
C TYR A 242 7.85 28.03 25.62
N VAL A 243 7.83 26.81 26.16
CA VAL A 243 6.59 26.02 26.32
C VAL A 243 5.77 26.50 27.51
N LEU A 244 6.40 26.86 28.64
CA LEU A 244 5.70 27.44 29.78
C LEU A 244 5.30 28.91 29.54
N GLU A 245 6.10 29.70 28.81
CA GLU A 245 5.72 31.04 28.31
C GLU A 245 4.61 30.91 27.26
N GLY A 246 4.65 29.92 26.35
CA GLY A 246 3.58 29.68 25.38
C GLY A 246 2.25 29.19 25.97
N ILE A 247 2.25 28.70 27.22
CA ILE A 247 1.06 28.40 28.04
C ILE A 247 0.64 29.64 28.87
N ALA A 248 1.56 30.57 29.12
CA ALA A 248 1.35 31.78 29.92
C ALA A 248 1.06 33.04 29.08
N ASP A 249 1.33 33.00 27.77
CA ASP A 249 1.04 34.07 26.82
C ASP A 249 -0.43 33.98 26.35
N ASP A 250 -1.00 35.15 26.01
CA ASP A 250 -2.41 35.47 25.69
C ASP A 250 -3.10 34.64 24.56
N GLU A 251 -2.57 33.48 24.14
CA GLU A 251 -3.07 32.60 23.07
C GLU A 251 -3.34 31.16 23.54
N GLY A 252 -4.10 30.99 24.62
CA GLY A 252 -4.58 29.68 25.09
C GLY A 252 -5.41 28.88 24.05
N PRO A 253 -5.78 27.62 24.33
CA PRO A 253 -6.53 26.79 23.40
C PRO A 253 -7.87 27.43 22.96
N ASN A 254 -8.26 27.19 21.71
CA ASN A 254 -9.54 27.67 21.21
C ASN A 254 -10.72 26.82 21.72
N VAL A 255 -11.95 27.29 21.51
CA VAL A 255 -13.18 26.59 21.93
C VAL A 255 -13.29 25.12 21.45
N LEU A 256 -12.73 24.79 20.29
CA LEU A 256 -12.79 23.43 19.72
C LEU A 256 -11.96 22.43 20.54
N TYR A 257 -10.86 22.89 21.15
CA TYR A 257 -10.09 22.11 22.13
C TYR A 257 -10.99 21.61 23.25
N TYR A 258 -11.82 22.49 23.81
CA TYR A 258 -12.68 22.18 24.95
C TYR A 258 -13.77 21.17 24.60
N ALA A 259 -14.34 21.25 23.40
CA ALA A 259 -15.31 20.26 22.90
C ALA A 259 -14.71 18.85 22.68
N LEU A 260 -13.40 18.78 22.39
CA LEU A 260 -12.68 17.53 22.12
C LEU A 260 -12.12 16.86 23.39
N MET A 261 -12.12 17.55 24.53
CA MET A 261 -11.66 16.97 25.80
C MET A 261 -12.51 15.77 26.21
N GLU A 262 -11.86 14.70 26.69
CA GLU A 262 -12.58 13.60 27.33
C GLU A 262 -13.03 14.02 28.74
N ASP A 263 -14.25 13.64 29.13
CA ASP A 263 -14.64 13.65 30.54
C ASP A 263 -13.67 12.74 31.28
N LEU A 264 -12.93 13.26 32.27
CA LEU A 264 -12.10 12.45 33.16
C LEU A 264 -13.00 11.56 34.01
N ASP A 265 -13.44 10.44 33.45
CA ASP A 265 -14.20 9.46 34.19
C ASP A 265 -13.25 8.68 35.11
N TYR A 266 -13.48 8.85 36.41
CA TYR A 266 -13.22 7.89 37.48
C TYR A 266 -11.85 7.92 38.19
N ASP A 267 -11.64 8.90 39.08
CA ASP A 267 -10.82 8.64 40.28
C ASP A 267 -11.70 7.90 41.33
N PRO A 268 -11.42 6.62 41.64
CA PRO A 268 -12.18 5.85 42.63
C PRO A 268 -12.07 6.39 44.07
N VAL A 269 -11.16 7.33 44.34
CA VAL A 269 -10.99 7.92 45.68
C VAL A 269 -12.03 9.00 45.96
N VAL A 270 -12.58 9.67 44.92
CA VAL A 270 -13.41 10.88 45.08
C VAL A 270 -14.91 10.62 44.84
N SER A 271 -15.31 9.61 44.05
CA SER A 271 -16.70 9.41 43.63
C SER A 271 -17.40 8.21 44.30
N ARG A 272 -17.53 8.22 45.63
CA ARG A 272 -18.44 7.28 46.31
C ARG A 272 -19.90 7.70 46.11
N GLY A 273 -20.50 7.34 44.97
CA GLY A 273 -21.98 7.32 44.87
C GLY A 273 -22.66 7.54 43.51
N GLN A 274 -21.97 7.72 42.38
CA GLN A 274 -22.63 7.89 41.07
C GLN A 274 -22.63 6.57 40.26
N PRO A 275 -23.73 6.21 39.55
CA PRO A 275 -23.84 4.94 38.84
C PRO A 275 -23.05 4.92 37.53
N ARG A 276 -22.55 3.73 37.14
CA ARG A 276 -21.98 3.46 35.81
C ARG A 276 -23.01 3.78 34.71
N TYR A 277 -22.61 4.55 33.70
CA TYR A 277 -23.44 4.89 32.56
C TYR A 277 -23.83 3.64 31.75
N THR A 278 -25.05 3.61 31.23
CA THR A 278 -25.49 2.55 30.30
C THR A 278 -24.95 2.81 28.89
N GLN A 279 -24.90 1.78 28.03
CA GLN A 279 -24.48 1.93 26.62
C GLN A 279 -25.23 3.04 25.90
N GLU A 280 -26.54 3.15 26.15
CA GLU A 280 -27.41 4.16 25.57
C GLU A 280 -27.07 5.59 26.04
N GLN A 281 -26.55 5.75 27.27
CA GLN A 281 -26.05 7.03 27.77
C GLN A 281 -24.68 7.38 27.19
N SER A 282 -23.83 6.38 26.93
CA SER A 282 -22.55 6.58 26.24
C SER A 282 -22.74 7.01 24.79
N ASN A 283 -23.63 6.33 24.05
CA ASN A 283 -23.92 6.67 22.65
C ASN A 283 -24.49 8.10 22.53
N ARG A 284 -25.43 8.49 23.40
CA ARG A 284 -25.95 9.86 23.44
C ARG A 284 -24.88 10.92 23.75
N ARG A 285 -23.86 10.58 24.53
CA ARG A 285 -22.73 11.49 24.81
C ARG A 285 -21.80 11.66 23.60
N GLU A 286 -21.60 10.61 22.82
CA GLU A 286 -20.78 10.66 21.60
C GLU A 286 -21.49 11.43 20.49
N GLU A 287 -22.79 11.18 20.29
CA GLU A 287 -23.64 11.98 19.40
C GLU A 287 -23.61 13.46 19.76
N SER A 288 -23.62 13.80 21.06
CA SER A 288 -23.50 15.17 21.55
C SER A 288 -22.13 15.80 21.28
N LYS A 289 -21.06 14.99 21.25
CA LYS A 289 -19.68 15.45 21.00
C LYS A 289 -19.48 15.84 19.54
N ILE A 290 -19.84 14.96 18.60
CA ILE A 290 -19.76 15.24 17.16
C ILE A 290 -20.66 16.43 16.81
N ALA A 291 -21.87 16.50 17.38
CA ALA A 291 -22.78 17.63 17.15
C ALA A 291 -22.19 18.96 17.65
N ALA A 292 -21.54 19.00 18.81
CA ALA A 292 -20.87 20.19 19.33
C ALA A 292 -19.70 20.62 18.44
N VAL A 293 -18.80 19.69 18.10
CA VAL A 293 -17.65 19.94 17.20
C VAL A 293 -18.12 20.45 15.84
N LYS A 294 -19.14 19.80 15.25
CA LYS A 294 -19.73 20.22 13.98
C LYS A 294 -20.28 21.63 14.04
N THR A 295 -21.02 21.98 15.09
CA THR A 295 -21.60 23.32 15.28
C THR A 295 -20.50 24.38 15.36
N LEU A 296 -19.43 24.12 16.11
CA LEU A 296 -18.29 25.03 16.25
C LEU A 296 -17.52 25.20 14.93
N LEU A 297 -17.28 24.12 14.18
CA LEU A 297 -16.61 24.18 12.87
C LEU A 297 -17.44 24.98 11.85
N GLN A 298 -18.76 24.77 11.81
CA GLN A 298 -19.67 25.53 10.95
C GLN A 298 -19.70 27.03 11.28
N ALA A 299 -19.49 27.38 12.55
CA ALA A 299 -19.35 28.76 13.01
C ALA A 299 -17.94 29.34 12.83
N GLY A 300 -17.00 28.60 12.23
CA GLY A 300 -15.66 29.08 11.87
C GLY A 300 -14.58 28.83 12.92
N ALA A 301 -14.76 27.87 13.83
CA ALA A 301 -13.69 27.46 14.75
C ALA A 301 -12.50 26.85 13.97
N SER A 302 -11.27 27.22 14.36
CA SER A 302 -10.05 26.65 13.77
C SER A 302 -9.84 25.21 14.22
N MET A 303 -9.49 24.32 13.28
CA MET A 303 -9.05 22.96 13.61
C MET A 303 -7.65 22.93 14.26
N THR A 304 -6.88 24.02 14.17
CA THR A 304 -5.66 24.20 14.98
C THR A 304 -6.08 24.69 16.35
N THR A 305 -6.29 23.73 17.25
CA THR A 305 -6.81 23.92 18.61
C THR A 305 -5.87 24.67 19.55
N HIS A 306 -4.58 24.73 19.23
CA HIS A 306 -3.60 25.56 19.94
C HIS A 306 -2.55 26.05 18.94
N SER A 307 -2.52 27.36 18.69
CA SER A 307 -1.64 28.01 17.70
C SER A 307 -0.17 27.83 18.04
N THR A 308 0.22 28.12 19.29
CA THR A 308 1.62 28.15 19.75
C THR A 308 2.38 26.83 19.55
N ILE A 309 1.69 25.70 19.73
CA ILE A 309 2.28 24.35 19.61
C ILE A 309 1.84 23.61 18.34
N LEU A 310 1.05 24.27 17.48
CA LEU A 310 0.45 23.69 16.29
C LEU A 310 -0.36 22.40 16.58
N LEU A 311 -1.03 22.35 17.73
CA LEU A 311 -1.85 21.18 18.09
C LEU A 311 -3.15 21.22 17.31
N HIS A 312 -3.44 20.13 16.61
CA HIS A 312 -4.58 20.00 15.72
C HIS A 312 -5.68 19.16 16.38
N ALA A 313 -6.94 19.41 16.02
CA ALA A 313 -8.10 18.61 16.45
C ALA A 313 -7.88 17.11 16.17
N LEU A 314 -7.27 16.80 15.02
CA LEU A 314 -6.94 15.42 14.62
C LEU A 314 -5.90 14.77 15.56
N HIS A 315 -4.88 15.53 16.02
CA HIS A 315 -3.94 15.04 17.02
C HIS A 315 -4.63 14.67 18.34
N GLN A 316 -5.61 15.48 18.77
CA GLN A 316 -6.36 15.22 20.00
C GLN A 316 -7.30 14.02 19.86
N ALA A 317 -8.05 13.91 18.76
CA ALA A 317 -8.92 12.77 18.49
C ALA A 317 -8.11 11.46 18.44
N CYS A 318 -6.94 11.48 17.79
CA CYS A 318 -6.02 10.34 17.76
C CYS A 318 -5.42 10.02 19.13
N GLY A 319 -5.01 11.03 19.90
CA GLY A 319 -4.54 10.84 21.29
C GLY A 319 -5.62 10.30 22.24
N ASN A 320 -6.90 10.55 21.91
CA ASN A 320 -8.07 10.06 22.64
C ASN A 320 -8.63 8.74 22.09
N TRP A 321 -7.97 8.13 21.10
CA TRP A 321 -8.43 6.93 20.38
C TRP A 321 -9.91 6.97 19.95
N ASP A 322 -10.37 8.14 19.53
CA ASP A 322 -11.75 8.39 19.15
C ASP A 322 -11.89 8.23 17.63
N ALA A 323 -12.18 7.01 17.18
CA ALA A 323 -12.18 6.67 15.76
C ALA A 323 -13.29 7.37 14.97
N GLU A 324 -14.45 7.56 15.61
CA GLU A 324 -15.59 8.23 15.00
C GLU A 324 -15.29 9.71 14.80
N MET A 325 -14.69 10.38 15.80
CA MET A 325 -14.22 11.75 15.66
C MET A 325 -13.07 11.89 14.66
N VAL A 326 -12.14 10.93 14.60
CA VAL A 326 -11.06 10.93 13.59
C VAL A 326 -11.63 10.84 12.19
N ALA A 327 -12.58 9.93 11.95
CA ALA A 327 -13.27 9.82 10.66
C ALA A 327 -14.01 11.13 10.31
N PHE A 328 -14.79 11.67 11.26
CA PHE A 328 -15.51 12.92 11.08
C PHE A 328 -14.58 14.09 10.73
N LEU A 329 -13.47 14.27 11.44
CA LEU A 329 -12.52 15.36 11.19
C LEU A 329 -11.83 15.22 9.82
N LEU A 330 -11.50 14.01 9.39
CA LEU A 330 -10.94 13.75 8.05
C LEU A 330 -11.97 14.06 6.96
N GLU A 331 -13.24 13.70 7.15
CA GLU A 331 -14.35 14.08 6.26
C GLU A 331 -14.58 15.60 6.19
N GLN A 332 -14.31 16.34 7.28
CA GLN A 332 -14.31 17.81 7.29
C GLN A 332 -13.04 18.43 6.68
N GLY A 333 -12.15 17.64 6.08
CA GLY A 333 -10.96 18.10 5.35
C GLY A 333 -9.70 18.29 6.20
N ALA A 334 -9.60 17.64 7.37
CA ALA A 334 -8.36 17.62 8.13
C ALA A 334 -7.24 16.89 7.36
N ASP A 335 -6.04 17.46 7.31
CA ASP A 335 -4.87 16.81 6.72
C ASP A 335 -4.38 15.66 7.63
N VAL A 336 -4.37 14.44 7.10
CA VAL A 336 -3.90 13.22 7.80
C VAL A 336 -2.42 13.30 8.18
N HIS A 337 -1.64 14.14 7.49
CA HIS A 337 -0.21 14.35 7.71
C HIS A 337 0.12 15.61 8.51
N VAL A 338 -0.88 16.29 9.09
CA VAL A 338 -0.68 17.48 9.90
C VAL A 338 0.40 17.24 10.97
N ARG A 339 1.26 18.23 11.19
CA ARG A 339 2.39 18.11 12.13
C ARG A 339 2.30 19.14 13.23
N ASP A 340 2.54 18.71 14.46
CA ASP A 340 2.72 19.64 15.59
C ASP A 340 4.10 20.35 15.53
N ILE A 341 4.38 21.23 16.50
CA ILE A 341 5.66 21.96 16.58
C ILE A 341 6.89 21.03 16.67
N LEU A 342 6.71 19.77 17.04
CA LEU A 342 7.76 18.74 17.15
C LEU A 342 7.81 17.82 15.94
N GLY A 343 6.98 18.06 14.93
CA GLY A 343 6.91 17.23 13.73
C GLY A 343 6.17 15.91 13.94
N ASN A 344 5.48 15.70 15.06
CA ASN A 344 4.66 14.52 15.29
C ASN A 344 3.41 14.59 14.41
N THR A 345 3.06 13.46 13.80
CA THR A 345 1.82 13.27 13.03
C THR A 345 0.70 12.71 13.91
N PRO A 346 -0.57 12.65 13.46
CA PRO A 346 -1.66 12.02 14.22
C PRO A 346 -1.35 10.58 14.64
N LEU A 347 -0.64 9.80 13.81
CA LEU A 347 -0.19 8.44 14.16
C LEU A 347 0.77 8.41 15.36
N HIS A 348 1.63 9.42 15.53
CA HIS A 348 2.48 9.52 16.71
C HIS A 348 1.65 9.72 17.98
N TYR A 349 0.57 10.51 17.90
CA TYR A 349 -0.33 10.74 19.04
C TYR A 349 -1.10 9.49 19.45
N VAL A 350 -1.44 8.60 18.51
CA VAL A 350 -2.01 7.28 18.84
C VAL A 350 -1.07 6.48 19.74
N ALA A 351 0.24 6.54 19.46
CA ALA A 351 1.28 5.79 20.18
C ALA A 351 1.60 6.33 21.59
N MET A 352 1.14 7.55 21.93
CA MET A 352 1.49 8.26 23.17
C MET A 352 0.47 8.11 24.33
N ARG A 353 -0.64 7.37 24.15
CA ARG A 353 -1.70 7.22 25.17
C ARG A 353 -1.39 6.10 26.19
N LYS A 354 -1.65 6.34 27.49
CA LYS A 354 -1.48 5.36 28.58
C LYS A 354 -2.72 4.44 28.65
N LEU A 355 -2.51 3.12 28.60
CA LEU A 355 -3.56 2.10 28.64
C LEU A 355 -4.13 1.93 30.05
N TYR A 356 -5.29 2.53 30.29
CA TYR A 356 -6.15 2.07 31.38
C TYR A 356 -7.39 1.41 30.76
N TYR A 357 -7.40 0.07 30.78
CA TYR A 357 -8.62 -0.74 30.63
C TYR A 357 -9.45 -0.60 29.33
N ARG A 358 -8.91 -0.05 28.23
CA ARG A 358 -9.62 0.04 26.93
C ARG A 358 -9.04 -0.90 25.86
N GLU A 359 -9.91 -1.30 24.94
CA GLU A 359 -9.56 -2.05 23.72
C GLU A 359 -8.51 -1.31 22.87
N PRO A 360 -7.70 -2.04 22.09
CA PRO A 360 -6.63 -1.45 21.30
C PRO A 360 -7.16 -0.44 20.26
N PRO A 361 -6.37 0.58 19.88
CA PRO A 361 -6.78 1.66 18.98
C PRO A 361 -6.87 1.25 17.49
N ARG A 362 -7.34 0.03 17.22
CA ARG A 362 -7.41 -0.61 15.90
C ARG A 362 -8.15 0.27 14.90
N GLU A 363 -9.30 0.81 15.32
CA GLU A 363 -10.17 1.57 14.42
C GLU A 363 -9.58 2.96 14.08
N VAL A 364 -8.94 3.65 15.02
CA VAL A 364 -8.31 4.95 14.74
C VAL A 364 -7.20 4.83 13.70
N VAL A 365 -6.32 3.83 13.88
CA VAL A 365 -5.21 3.62 12.96
C VAL A 365 -5.71 3.14 11.60
N ARG A 366 -6.71 2.26 11.57
CA ARG A 366 -7.37 1.85 10.32
C ARG A 366 -7.92 3.06 9.56
N VAL A 367 -8.64 3.95 10.24
CA VAL A 367 -9.20 5.15 9.63
C VAL A 367 -8.08 6.07 9.11
N LEU A 368 -7.02 6.32 9.88
CA LEU A 368 -5.88 7.14 9.44
C LEU A 368 -5.17 6.54 8.21
N LEU A 369 -4.91 5.23 8.21
CA LEU A 369 -4.21 4.54 7.13
C LEU A 369 -5.04 4.47 5.85
N ARG A 370 -6.36 4.27 5.95
CA ARG A 370 -7.30 4.40 4.81
C ARG A 370 -7.26 5.79 4.17
N HIS A 371 -6.99 6.81 4.96
CA HIS A 371 -6.83 8.19 4.48
C HIS A 371 -5.39 8.55 4.12
N GLY A 372 -4.48 7.56 4.02
CA GLY A 372 -3.12 7.76 3.48
C GLY A 372 -2.04 8.08 4.51
N ALA A 373 -2.29 7.96 5.81
CA ALA A 373 -1.30 8.29 6.83
C ALA A 373 0.04 7.53 6.64
N ASP A 374 1.16 8.25 6.64
CA ASP A 374 2.49 7.68 6.50
C ASP A 374 2.96 7.07 7.83
N ILE A 375 3.04 5.74 7.86
CA ILE A 375 3.48 4.97 9.03
C ILE A 375 4.97 5.15 9.34
N ASN A 376 5.77 5.55 8.36
CA ASN A 376 7.20 5.78 8.48
C ASN A 376 7.53 7.27 8.66
N ALA A 377 6.53 8.13 8.80
CA ALA A 377 6.75 9.55 9.03
C ALA A 377 7.62 9.73 10.27
N VAL A 378 8.73 10.45 10.12
CA VAL A 378 9.61 10.78 11.25
C VAL A 378 9.29 12.16 11.81
N ASN A 379 9.26 12.28 13.13
CA ASN A 379 9.20 13.55 13.84
C ASN A 379 10.58 14.25 13.86
N LYS A 380 10.69 15.43 14.49
CA LYS A 380 11.96 16.19 14.59
C LYS A 380 13.05 15.48 15.40
N PHE A 381 12.73 14.38 16.07
CA PHE A 381 13.68 13.51 16.76
C PHE A 381 14.09 12.31 15.91
N SER A 382 13.72 12.28 14.62
CA SER A 382 13.96 11.15 13.71
C SER A 382 13.29 9.86 14.16
N ARG A 383 12.20 9.95 14.93
CA ARG A 383 11.45 8.81 15.45
C ARG A 383 10.17 8.61 14.65
N THR A 384 9.87 7.37 14.29
CA THR A 384 8.57 6.97 13.71
C THR A 384 7.51 6.77 14.80
N PRO A 385 6.20 6.70 14.46
CA PRO A 385 5.15 6.37 15.42
C PRO A 385 5.41 5.07 16.20
N LEU A 386 5.95 4.05 15.51
CA LEU A 386 6.26 2.76 16.13
C LEU A 386 7.43 2.88 17.11
N GLN A 387 8.48 3.62 16.75
CA GLN A 387 9.61 3.87 17.64
C GLN A 387 9.19 4.65 18.88
N VAL A 388 8.32 5.67 18.72
CA VAL A 388 7.73 6.40 19.86
C VAL A 388 6.94 5.44 20.77
N CYS A 389 6.22 4.48 20.21
CA CYS A 389 5.51 3.48 21.01
C CYS A 389 6.46 2.64 21.88
N PHE A 390 7.54 2.10 21.30
CA PHE A 390 8.52 1.29 22.03
C PHE A 390 9.23 2.06 23.15
N GLU A 391 9.56 3.33 22.89
CA GLU A 391 10.18 4.20 23.89
C GLU A 391 9.23 4.52 25.04
N TYR A 392 7.95 4.75 24.72
CA TYR A 392 6.93 5.00 25.72
C TYR A 392 6.70 3.80 26.65
N ILE A 393 6.69 2.59 26.09
CA ILE A 393 6.60 1.32 26.85
C ILE A 393 7.81 1.18 27.78
N THR A 394 9.02 1.45 27.29
CA THR A 394 10.24 1.32 28.08
C THR A 394 10.35 2.37 29.20
N GLU A 395 9.90 3.61 28.98
CA GLU A 395 9.86 4.65 30.02
C GLU A 395 8.81 4.35 31.10
N THR A 396 7.62 3.87 30.71
CA THR A 396 6.57 3.45 31.66
C THR A 396 7.05 2.29 32.55
N TYR A 397 7.82 1.35 31.99
CA TYR A 397 8.45 0.28 32.75
C TYR A 397 9.51 0.80 33.75
N ARG A 398 10.29 1.82 33.38
CA ARG A 398 11.27 2.48 34.26
C ARG A 398 10.62 3.17 35.46
N GLU A 399 9.60 4.00 35.21
CA GLU A 399 8.88 4.76 36.25
C GLU A 399 8.25 3.83 37.30
N THR A 400 7.81 2.64 36.87
CA THR A 400 7.05 1.72 37.73
C THR A 400 7.93 0.80 38.59
N TYR A 401 9.18 0.52 38.22
CA TYR A 401 9.91 -0.63 38.80
C TYR A 401 11.38 -0.46 39.25
N ARG A 402 12.02 0.72 39.20
CA ARG A 402 13.37 0.88 39.78
C ARG A 402 13.60 2.21 40.51
N PRO A 403 13.57 2.23 41.86
CA PRO A 403 13.91 3.45 42.60
C PRO A 403 15.40 3.78 42.64
N GLU A 404 16.34 2.83 42.68
CA GLU A 404 17.73 3.18 42.97
C GLU A 404 18.75 2.28 42.27
N LYS A 405 19.74 2.92 41.63
CA LYS A 405 20.99 2.33 41.09
C LYS A 405 20.90 1.53 39.78
N ALA A 406 20.66 2.22 38.66
CA ALA A 406 21.33 1.95 37.38
C ALA A 406 21.00 3.06 36.38
N ARG A 407 21.73 4.18 36.43
CA ARG A 407 21.92 5.04 35.25
C ARG A 407 22.87 4.30 34.31
N THR A 408 22.39 3.34 33.52
CA THR A 408 23.17 2.74 32.43
C THR A 408 22.31 2.65 31.18
N ASN A 409 22.63 3.56 30.25
CA ASN A 409 22.35 3.66 28.83
C ASN A 409 21.46 2.59 28.18
N SER A 410 20.30 3.03 27.67
CA SER A 410 19.53 2.38 26.58
C SER A 410 20.21 2.50 25.20
N ALA A 411 21.44 3.03 25.15
CA ALA A 411 22.22 3.18 23.93
C ALA A 411 22.42 1.88 23.14
N PRO A 412 22.57 0.67 23.71
CA PRO A 412 22.87 -0.52 22.89
C PRO A 412 21.72 -0.99 21.99
N PHE A 413 20.46 -0.83 22.42
CA PHE A 413 19.30 -1.31 21.66
C PHE A 413 18.84 -0.30 20.60
N VAL A 414 18.87 0.99 20.95
CA VAL A 414 18.67 2.08 19.97
C VAL A 414 19.83 2.11 18.97
N ALA A 415 21.08 1.90 19.40
CA ALA A 415 22.22 1.78 18.49
C ALA A 415 22.16 0.53 17.60
N LEU A 416 21.58 -0.59 18.06
CA LEU A 416 21.36 -1.79 17.23
C LEU A 416 20.32 -1.50 16.12
N LEU A 417 19.24 -0.80 16.46
CA LEU A 417 18.20 -0.35 15.51
C LEU A 417 18.71 0.75 14.57
N GLU A 418 19.63 1.61 15.03
CA GLU A 418 20.30 2.65 14.23
C GLU A 418 21.42 2.09 13.34
N SER A 419 22.10 1.01 13.76
CA SER A 419 23.25 0.44 13.02
C SER A 419 22.86 -0.48 11.87
N GLU A 420 21.64 -1.05 11.90
CA GLU A 420 21.19 -2.06 10.94
C GLU A 420 19.73 -1.81 10.48
N PRO A 421 19.47 -0.77 9.65
CA PRO A 421 18.13 -0.50 9.12
C PRO A 421 17.56 -1.64 8.26
N ARG A 422 18.41 -2.57 7.81
CA ARG A 422 18.07 -3.73 6.96
C ARG A 422 17.51 -4.93 7.73
N LEU A 423 17.74 -4.99 9.05
CA LEU A 423 17.25 -6.09 9.88
C LEU A 423 15.74 -5.99 10.15
N PHE A 424 15.10 -4.85 9.96
CA PHE A 424 13.71 -4.64 10.37
C PHE A 424 12.65 -5.34 9.47
N PRO A 425 12.74 -5.28 8.13
CA PRO A 425 11.88 -6.09 7.26
C PRO A 425 12.20 -7.58 7.38
N GLY A 426 13.46 -7.94 7.59
CA GLY A 426 13.93 -9.33 7.73
C GLY A 426 13.50 -9.99 9.03
N ILE A 427 13.52 -9.27 10.16
CA ILE A 427 12.98 -9.73 11.44
C ILE A 427 11.44 -9.83 11.37
N MET A 428 10.77 -8.90 10.67
CA MET A 428 9.34 -9.03 10.40
C MET A 428 9.01 -10.24 9.54
N GLN A 429 9.73 -10.48 8.44
CA GLN A 429 9.53 -11.65 7.58
C GLN A 429 9.90 -12.97 8.27
N LEU A 430 10.93 -13.00 9.12
CA LEU A 430 11.27 -14.19 9.92
C LEU A 430 10.18 -14.52 10.96
N MET A 431 9.49 -13.51 11.49
CA MET A 431 8.35 -13.72 12.41
C MET A 431 7.04 -14.06 11.66
N LEU A 432 6.93 -13.70 10.38
CA LEU A 432 5.80 -14.04 9.50
C LEU A 432 5.91 -15.43 8.83
N ARG A 433 7.13 -16.00 8.70
CA ARG A 433 7.37 -17.23 7.90
C ARG A 433 6.97 -18.54 8.59
N ASP A 434 6.82 -18.58 9.91
CA ASP A 434 6.55 -19.80 10.67
C ASP A 434 5.16 -19.77 11.35
N LEU A 435 4.09 -19.51 10.59
CA LEU A 435 2.71 -19.53 11.08
C LEU A 435 1.96 -20.80 10.66
N ASP A 436 2.35 -21.90 11.30
CA ASP A 436 1.43 -23.01 11.55
C ASP A 436 1.65 -23.50 12.99
N TRP A 437 1.13 -22.76 13.98
CA TRP A 437 1.06 -23.25 15.37
C TRP A 437 -0.06 -22.58 16.19
N TYR A 438 -1.22 -23.24 16.21
CA TYR A 438 -2.29 -23.00 17.19
C TYR A 438 -1.92 -23.54 18.60
N SER A 439 -0.82 -23.09 19.20
CA SER A 439 -0.57 -23.40 20.63
C SER A 439 0.10 -22.25 21.39
N GLU A 440 -0.51 -21.85 22.51
CA GLU A 440 -0.09 -20.78 23.43
C GLU A 440 1.36 -20.79 24.01
N PRO A 441 2.27 -21.78 23.87
CA PRO A 441 3.58 -21.69 24.51
C PRO A 441 4.61 -20.76 23.83
N TYR A 442 4.52 -20.51 22.51
CA TYR A 442 5.63 -19.91 21.75
C TYR A 442 5.64 -18.36 21.76
N GLU A 443 4.49 -17.68 21.86
CA GLU A 443 4.43 -16.22 22.06
C GLU A 443 5.17 -15.79 23.34
N LYS A 444 5.09 -16.62 24.38
CA LYS A 444 5.78 -16.41 25.66
C LYS A 444 7.29 -16.62 25.55
N LEU A 445 7.79 -17.34 24.54
CA LEU A 445 9.20 -17.66 24.38
C LEU A 445 9.95 -16.54 23.64
N LEU A 446 9.43 -16.06 22.50
CA LEU A 446 10.02 -14.98 21.71
C LEU A 446 9.99 -13.63 22.45
N ILE A 447 8.91 -13.32 23.16
CA ILE A 447 8.81 -12.12 24.00
C ILE A 447 9.77 -12.22 25.20
N ARG A 448 9.93 -13.41 25.79
CA ARG A 448 10.93 -13.62 26.86
C ARG A 448 12.36 -13.50 26.35
N GLU A 449 12.65 -13.96 25.14
CA GLU A 449 13.98 -13.82 24.53
C GLU A 449 14.28 -12.38 24.14
N ALA A 450 13.32 -11.63 23.58
CA ALA A 450 13.47 -10.20 23.30
C ALA A 450 13.70 -9.37 24.57
N ILE A 451 12.98 -9.67 25.66
CA ILE A 451 13.17 -9.04 26.98
C ILE A 451 14.51 -9.49 27.61
N ALA A 452 14.90 -10.76 27.50
CA ALA A 452 16.18 -11.25 28.01
C ALA A 452 17.40 -10.70 27.25
N LEU A 453 17.25 -10.44 25.95
CA LEU A 453 18.23 -9.77 25.08
C LEU A 453 18.33 -8.27 25.41
N ALA A 454 17.20 -7.60 25.67
CA ALA A 454 17.17 -6.17 25.98
C ALA A 454 17.71 -5.82 27.38
N PHE A 455 17.59 -6.71 28.36
CA PHE A 455 17.92 -6.40 29.77
C PHE A 455 19.01 -7.28 30.40
N GLY A 456 19.55 -8.26 29.67
CA GLY A 456 20.53 -9.22 30.17
C GLY A 456 19.90 -10.24 31.14
N LYS A 457 20.39 -11.49 31.11
CA LYS A 457 19.90 -12.55 32.00
C LYS A 457 20.19 -12.20 33.47
N THR A 458 19.19 -11.71 34.19
CA THR A 458 19.20 -11.73 35.66
C THR A 458 18.01 -12.56 36.16
N GLU A 459 18.31 -13.72 36.74
CA GLU A 459 17.32 -14.49 37.51
C GLU A 459 16.76 -13.64 38.67
N PRO A 460 15.44 -13.61 38.91
CA PRO A 460 14.89 -12.88 40.04
C PRO A 460 15.13 -13.66 41.34
N ALA A 461 15.81 -13.03 42.30
CA ALA A 461 15.90 -13.52 43.66
C ALA A 461 14.50 -13.67 44.30
N ALA A 462 14.29 -14.78 44.99
CA ALA A 462 12.99 -15.34 45.38
C ALA A 462 12.24 -14.64 46.55
N LYS A 463 12.24 -13.30 46.66
CA LYS A 463 11.54 -12.62 47.77
C LYS A 463 10.72 -11.43 47.30
N GLU A 464 9.42 -11.67 47.05
CA GLU A 464 8.26 -10.89 47.52
C GLU A 464 7.01 -11.12 46.65
N LYS A 465 5.92 -11.55 47.27
CA LYS A 465 4.67 -11.96 46.61
C LYS A 465 3.86 -10.77 46.04
N LYS A 466 4.13 -9.55 46.51
CA LYS A 466 3.43 -8.31 46.12
C LYS A 466 3.99 -7.71 44.82
N SER A 467 5.30 -7.87 44.56
CA SER A 467 5.92 -7.45 43.28
C SER A 467 5.56 -8.39 42.13
N ARG A 468 5.23 -9.67 42.38
CA ARG A 468 4.79 -10.59 41.31
C ARG A 468 3.44 -10.23 40.69
N ASN A 469 2.48 -9.70 41.47
CA ASN A 469 1.15 -9.35 40.95
C ASN A 469 1.19 -8.06 40.10
N ASN A 470 2.02 -7.09 40.50
CA ASN A 470 2.22 -5.86 39.73
C ASN A 470 3.09 -6.11 38.47
N GLN A 471 4.07 -7.01 38.56
CA GLN A 471 4.86 -7.48 37.42
C GLN A 471 3.99 -8.23 36.40
N TYR A 472 3.13 -9.15 36.85
CA TYR A 472 2.20 -9.87 35.98
C TYR A 472 1.18 -8.95 35.30
N LYS A 473 0.75 -7.88 35.98
CA LYS A 473 -0.16 -6.87 35.41
C LYS A 473 0.52 -6.01 34.35
N ALA A 474 1.74 -5.54 34.62
CA ALA A 474 2.55 -4.76 33.67
C ALA A 474 3.04 -5.58 32.46
N GLU A 475 3.42 -6.85 32.68
CA GLU A 475 3.75 -7.80 31.60
C GLU A 475 2.54 -8.07 30.71
N LYS A 476 1.34 -8.20 31.30
CA LYS A 476 0.09 -8.37 30.54
C LYS A 476 -0.29 -7.10 29.79
N GLU A 477 -0.11 -5.92 30.38
CA GLU A 477 -0.35 -4.62 29.72
C GLU A 477 0.62 -4.39 28.55
N ALA A 478 1.92 -4.68 28.72
CA ALA A 478 2.92 -4.61 27.65
C ALA A 478 2.69 -5.66 26.54
N GLN A 479 2.29 -6.88 26.90
CA GLN A 479 1.91 -7.94 25.96
C GLN A 479 0.69 -7.54 25.14
N THR A 480 -0.33 -6.93 25.74
CA THR A 480 -1.52 -6.45 25.02
C THR A 480 -1.19 -5.34 24.01
N VAL A 481 -0.24 -4.44 24.32
CA VAL A 481 0.18 -3.38 23.37
C VAL A 481 0.93 -3.98 22.19
N PHE A 482 1.89 -4.86 22.49
CA PHE A 482 2.72 -5.49 21.47
C PHE A 482 1.88 -6.37 20.55
N ILE A 483 1.00 -7.21 21.11
CA ILE A 483 0.08 -8.07 20.33
C ILE A 483 -0.90 -7.22 19.52
N ALA A 484 -1.42 -6.11 20.07
CA ALA A 484 -2.33 -5.25 19.32
C ALA A 484 -1.66 -4.53 18.15
N ILE A 485 -0.43 -4.03 18.32
CA ILE A 485 0.34 -3.37 17.27
C ILE A 485 0.87 -4.39 16.26
N TYR A 486 1.27 -5.58 16.72
CA TYR A 486 1.67 -6.71 15.88
C TYR A 486 0.50 -7.21 15.03
N ASP A 487 -0.66 -7.49 15.65
CA ASP A 487 -1.89 -7.85 14.95
C ASP A 487 -2.31 -6.74 13.98
N MET A 488 -2.16 -5.46 14.33
CA MET A 488 -2.51 -4.36 13.44
C MET A 488 -1.52 -4.14 12.30
N LEU A 489 -0.23 -4.42 12.49
CA LEU A 489 0.78 -4.35 11.43
C LEU A 489 0.66 -5.56 10.50
N ARG A 490 0.35 -6.73 11.06
CA ARG A 490 -0.06 -7.92 10.30
C ARG A 490 -1.32 -7.59 9.51
N ASP A 491 -2.38 -7.14 10.16
CA ASP A 491 -3.66 -6.77 9.53
C ASP A 491 -3.49 -5.60 8.55
N TYR A 492 -2.58 -4.63 8.74
CA TYR A 492 -2.35 -3.53 7.77
C TYR A 492 -1.51 -3.96 6.57
N VAL A 493 -0.54 -4.86 6.77
CA VAL A 493 0.16 -5.53 5.67
C VAL A 493 -0.85 -6.38 4.92
N GLU A 494 -1.68 -7.18 5.62
CA GLU A 494 -2.77 -7.97 5.05
C GLU A 494 -3.84 -7.10 4.36
N ASP A 495 -4.27 -5.96 4.92
CA ASP A 495 -5.34 -5.08 4.43
C ASP A 495 -4.85 -4.18 3.29
N LYS A 496 -3.57 -3.75 3.25
CA LYS A 496 -2.97 -3.18 2.02
C LYS A 496 -2.73 -4.22 0.94
N THR A 497 -2.63 -5.49 1.30
CA THR A 497 -2.54 -6.59 0.34
C THR A 497 -3.89 -7.21 -0.04
N ALA A 498 -4.97 -6.87 0.68
CA ALA A 498 -6.33 -7.38 0.45
C ALA A 498 -7.20 -6.47 -0.44
N PHE A 499 -6.72 -5.27 -0.79
CA PHE A 499 -7.40 -4.46 -1.80
C PHE A 499 -6.93 -4.87 -3.19
N PRO A 500 -7.85 -5.16 -4.13
CA PRO A 500 -7.49 -5.35 -5.53
C PRO A 500 -6.70 -4.14 -6.03
N GLU A 501 -5.74 -4.37 -6.91
CA GLU A 501 -5.09 -3.31 -7.68
C GLU A 501 -6.18 -2.43 -8.33
N SER A 502 -5.99 -1.11 -8.28
CA SER A 502 -6.99 -0.17 -8.78
C SER A 502 -7.20 -0.33 -10.28
N ALA A 503 -8.46 -0.40 -10.71
CA ALA A 503 -8.83 -0.51 -12.12
C ALA A 503 -9.77 0.64 -12.56
N PRO A 504 -9.86 0.93 -13.87
CA PRO A 504 -10.78 1.95 -14.37
C PRO A 504 -12.21 1.74 -13.88
N GLY A 505 -12.75 2.75 -13.20
CA GLY A 505 -14.10 2.73 -12.62
C GLY A 505 -14.15 2.57 -11.10
N ASP A 506 -13.03 2.20 -10.46
CA ASP A 506 -12.92 2.16 -9.00
C ASP A 506 -12.82 3.58 -8.39
N ALA A 507 -13.29 3.76 -7.16
CA ALA A 507 -13.21 5.05 -6.46
C ALA A 507 -11.75 5.51 -6.19
N CYS A 508 -10.82 4.56 -6.10
CA CYS A 508 -9.39 4.81 -5.94
C CYS A 508 -8.66 5.04 -7.28
N TRP A 509 -9.34 4.90 -8.42
CA TRP A 509 -8.72 5.14 -9.73
C TRP A 509 -8.30 6.60 -9.88
N PRO A 510 -7.08 6.90 -10.38
CA PRO A 510 -6.63 8.28 -10.46
C PRO A 510 -7.54 9.14 -11.34
N SER A 511 -7.83 10.34 -10.85
CA SER A 511 -8.65 11.31 -11.58
C SER A 511 -7.95 11.75 -12.89
N PRO A 512 -8.70 12.26 -13.89
CA PRO A 512 -8.08 12.83 -15.09
C PRO A 512 -7.00 13.87 -14.78
N SER A 513 -7.23 14.74 -13.80
CA SER A 513 -6.24 15.74 -13.38
C SER A 513 -4.96 15.13 -12.77
N THR A 514 -5.08 13.99 -12.10
CA THR A 514 -3.96 13.23 -11.55
C THR A 514 -3.13 12.62 -12.68
N TRP A 515 -3.78 12.05 -13.70
CA TRP A 515 -3.12 11.55 -14.92
C TRP A 515 -2.45 12.68 -15.71
N ASP A 516 -3.08 13.84 -15.85
CA ASP A 516 -2.50 15.00 -16.53
C ASP A 516 -1.25 15.53 -15.81
N ALA A 517 -1.28 15.60 -14.47
CA ALA A 517 -0.13 15.99 -13.67
C ALA A 517 1.04 15.00 -13.82
N PHE A 518 0.74 13.69 -13.79
CA PHE A 518 1.75 12.66 -14.06
C PHE A 518 2.31 12.79 -15.48
N ASN A 519 1.46 12.97 -16.50
CA ASN A 519 1.90 13.15 -17.87
C ASN A 519 2.85 14.35 -18.02
N ALA A 520 2.58 15.45 -17.30
CA ALA A 520 3.49 16.59 -17.25
C ALA A 520 4.86 16.23 -16.65
N THR A 521 4.92 15.43 -15.58
CA THR A 521 6.20 14.99 -14.98
C THR A 521 7.06 14.13 -15.90
N ILE A 522 6.45 13.37 -16.80
CA ILE A 522 7.17 12.55 -17.81
C ILE A 522 7.22 13.22 -19.19
N SER A 523 7.06 14.55 -19.25
CA SER A 523 7.20 15.34 -20.49
C SER A 523 6.24 14.90 -21.62
N GLY A 524 4.99 14.57 -21.30
CA GLY A 524 3.98 14.25 -22.31
C GLY A 524 4.02 12.82 -22.85
N LYS A 525 4.76 11.91 -22.19
CA LYS A 525 4.98 10.51 -22.64
C LYS A 525 3.88 9.52 -22.22
N LEU A 526 2.84 9.97 -21.52
CA LEU A 526 1.69 9.13 -21.19
C LEU A 526 0.81 8.93 -22.44
N ILE A 527 0.46 7.69 -22.72
CA ILE A 527 -0.43 7.28 -23.81
C ILE A 527 -1.66 6.64 -23.20
N ALA A 528 -2.83 7.24 -23.45
CA ALA A 528 -4.11 6.55 -23.27
C ALA A 528 -4.24 5.50 -24.38
N THR A 529 -4.21 4.22 -24.04
CA THR A 529 -4.14 3.15 -25.03
C THR A 529 -5.49 2.94 -25.70
N LYS A 530 -5.45 2.41 -26.91
CA LYS A 530 -6.63 2.00 -27.67
C LYS A 530 -6.36 0.64 -28.30
N PRO A 531 -7.40 -0.21 -28.49
CA PRO A 531 -7.22 -1.48 -29.17
C PRO A 531 -6.62 -1.27 -30.57
N VAL A 532 -5.66 -2.11 -30.95
CA VAL A 532 -4.87 -1.94 -32.19
C VAL A 532 -5.77 -1.87 -33.43
N ALA A 533 -6.84 -2.67 -33.48
CA ALA A 533 -7.77 -2.70 -34.61
C ALA A 533 -9.02 -1.82 -34.44
N ILE A 534 -9.07 -0.89 -33.47
CA ILE A 534 -10.27 -0.07 -33.18
C ILE A 534 -10.79 0.68 -34.41
N SER A 535 -9.90 1.08 -35.33
CA SER A 535 -10.26 1.78 -36.56
C SER A 535 -11.12 0.96 -37.52
N CYS A 536 -11.16 -0.37 -37.35
CA CYS A 536 -11.97 -1.27 -38.15
C CYS A 536 -13.43 -1.41 -37.66
N TYR A 537 -13.75 -0.85 -36.50
CA TYR A 537 -15.04 -1.03 -35.84
C TYR A 537 -15.90 0.24 -35.91
N PRO A 538 -17.24 0.13 -36.00
CA PRO A 538 -18.12 1.30 -35.98
C PRO A 538 -17.95 2.10 -34.69
N GLY A 539 -17.79 3.42 -34.80
CA GLY A 539 -17.62 4.30 -33.64
C GLY A 539 -16.89 5.59 -33.99
N PRO A 540 -16.55 6.41 -32.98
CA PRO A 540 -15.85 7.68 -33.18
C PRO A 540 -14.44 7.51 -33.76
N ASP A 541 -13.80 6.36 -33.52
CA ASP A 541 -12.46 6.02 -34.01
C ASP A 541 -12.47 5.27 -35.35
N TYR A 542 -13.65 5.00 -35.94
CA TYR A 542 -13.75 4.30 -37.23
C TYR A 542 -13.01 5.07 -38.32
N ASN A 543 -12.06 4.41 -38.97
CA ASN A 543 -11.29 4.97 -40.07
C ASN A 543 -10.91 3.87 -41.07
N PRO A 544 -11.51 3.82 -42.28
CA PRO A 544 -11.28 2.74 -43.22
C PRO A 544 -9.85 2.70 -43.77
N SER A 545 -9.17 3.84 -43.90
CA SER A 545 -7.76 3.88 -44.34
C SER A 545 -6.82 3.36 -43.26
N ALA A 546 -7.05 3.72 -41.99
CA ALA A 546 -6.30 3.17 -40.87
C ALA A 546 -6.55 1.67 -40.70
N CYS A 547 -7.81 1.23 -40.85
CA CYS A 547 -8.15 -0.19 -40.82
C CYS A 547 -7.42 -1.00 -41.90
N ALA A 548 -7.35 -0.49 -43.14
CA ALA A 548 -6.59 -1.14 -44.20
C ALA A 548 -5.11 -1.29 -43.85
N SER A 549 -4.51 -0.30 -43.18
CA SER A 549 -3.13 -0.39 -42.68
C SER A 549 -2.98 -1.44 -41.57
N VAL A 550 -3.95 -1.53 -40.65
CA VAL A 550 -3.97 -2.57 -39.62
C VAL A 550 -4.03 -3.95 -40.28
N GLN A 551 -4.96 -4.17 -41.20
CA GLN A 551 -5.10 -5.45 -41.91
C GLN A 551 -3.83 -5.84 -42.68
N GLN A 552 -3.15 -4.88 -43.30
CA GLN A 552 -1.92 -5.14 -44.06
C GLN A 552 -0.75 -5.54 -43.17
N ASN A 553 -0.64 -4.96 -41.97
CA ASN A 553 0.54 -5.12 -41.11
C ASN A 553 0.30 -6.03 -39.88
N TRP A 554 -0.93 -6.52 -39.68
CA TRP A 554 -1.31 -7.30 -38.49
C TRP A 554 -0.37 -8.48 -38.20
N PHE A 555 0.06 -9.17 -39.25
CA PHE A 555 0.91 -10.35 -39.13
C PHE A 555 2.41 -10.03 -39.06
N THR A 556 2.79 -8.76 -38.84
CA THR A 556 4.19 -8.30 -38.80
C THR A 556 4.61 -7.98 -37.37
N GLY A 557 5.57 -8.73 -36.80
CA GLY A 557 5.95 -8.58 -35.39
C GLY A 557 6.59 -7.24 -35.07
N SER A 558 7.41 -6.73 -36.00
CA SER A 558 7.99 -5.39 -35.87
C SER A 558 6.93 -4.28 -35.80
N TRP A 559 5.80 -4.44 -36.50
CA TRP A 559 4.67 -3.52 -36.44
C TRP A 559 3.86 -3.68 -35.15
N GLN A 560 3.59 -4.91 -34.71
CA GLN A 560 2.93 -5.15 -33.42
C GLN A 560 3.73 -4.53 -32.26
N SER A 561 5.05 -4.71 -32.25
CA SER A 561 5.93 -4.14 -31.22
C SER A 561 5.93 -2.60 -31.17
N ALA A 562 5.60 -1.94 -32.28
CA ALA A 562 5.51 -0.49 -32.39
C ALA A 562 4.17 0.08 -31.87
N ASN A 563 3.24 -0.78 -31.45
CA ASN A 563 2.01 -0.40 -30.79
C ASN A 563 2.13 -0.68 -29.28
N PRO A 564 1.70 0.26 -28.39
CA PRO A 564 1.79 0.06 -26.94
C PRO A 564 1.00 -1.16 -26.48
N VAL A 565 -0.13 -1.48 -27.10
CA VAL A 565 -0.93 -2.68 -26.77
C VAL A 565 -0.95 -3.73 -27.89
N GLY A 566 0.05 -3.69 -28.78
CA GLY A 566 0.28 -4.74 -29.77
C GLY A 566 0.97 -5.96 -29.17
N LEU A 567 0.49 -7.14 -29.51
CA LEU A 567 0.98 -8.44 -29.04
C LEU A 567 1.17 -9.37 -30.24
N ASP A 568 2.28 -10.10 -30.26
CA ASP A 568 2.56 -11.08 -31.32
C ASP A 568 1.70 -12.34 -31.13
N TYR A 569 1.47 -12.75 -29.89
CA TYR A 569 0.72 -13.97 -29.55
C TYR A 569 -0.32 -13.69 -28.46
N PRO A 570 -1.40 -12.96 -28.79
CA PRO A 570 -2.43 -12.65 -27.80
C PRO A 570 -3.13 -13.93 -27.32
N LEU A 571 -3.18 -14.12 -25.99
CA LEU A 571 -3.91 -15.22 -25.35
C LEU A 571 -5.44 -15.04 -25.43
N ASN A 572 -5.90 -13.81 -25.62
CA ASN A 572 -7.30 -13.48 -25.80
C ASN A 572 -7.43 -12.34 -26.82
N MET A 573 -8.20 -12.56 -27.88
CA MET A 573 -8.36 -11.61 -28.97
C MET A 573 -9.70 -10.88 -28.86
N THR A 574 -9.73 -9.72 -28.19
CA THR A 574 -10.96 -8.94 -27.96
C THR A 574 -11.24 -7.86 -29.02
N CYS A 575 -10.31 -7.64 -29.95
CA CYS A 575 -10.47 -6.70 -31.05
C CYS A 575 -9.64 -7.14 -32.27
N PRO A 576 -10.02 -8.23 -32.96
CA PRO A 576 -9.35 -8.67 -34.17
C PRO A 576 -9.65 -7.75 -35.38
N PRO A 577 -8.75 -7.65 -36.37
CA PRO A 577 -9.09 -7.04 -37.65
C PRO A 577 -10.11 -7.91 -38.43
N PRO A 578 -10.95 -7.32 -39.29
CA PRO A 578 -11.94 -8.06 -40.05
C PRO A 578 -11.27 -9.03 -41.05
N SER A 579 -11.85 -10.23 -41.17
CA SER A 579 -11.30 -11.37 -41.92
C SER A 579 -11.32 -11.23 -43.44
N SER A 580 -12.07 -10.26 -43.99
CA SER A 580 -12.20 -10.12 -45.44
C SER A 580 -11.21 -9.11 -46.04
N THR A 581 -10.52 -9.52 -47.10
CA THR A 581 -9.62 -8.71 -47.94
C THR A 581 -10.35 -7.65 -48.77
N ALA A 582 -11.66 -7.51 -48.62
CA ALA A 582 -12.39 -6.39 -49.19
C ALA A 582 -11.94 -5.12 -48.47
N ALA A 583 -11.15 -4.29 -49.16
CA ALA A 583 -10.86 -2.93 -48.73
C ALA A 583 -12.19 -2.25 -48.35
N ASN A 584 -12.30 -1.76 -47.11
CA ASN A 584 -13.49 -1.16 -46.49
C ASN A 584 -14.51 -2.12 -45.85
N SER A 585 -14.16 -3.38 -45.57
CA SER A 585 -15.01 -4.21 -44.70
C SER A 585 -14.98 -3.69 -43.26
N THR A 586 -16.16 -3.47 -42.68
CA THR A 586 -16.30 -3.05 -41.28
C THR A 586 -16.44 -4.30 -40.43
N ALA A 587 -15.67 -4.40 -39.34
CA ALA A 587 -15.80 -5.52 -38.41
C ALA A 587 -17.18 -5.50 -37.73
N ALA A 588 -17.79 -6.67 -37.60
CA ALA A 588 -19.02 -6.85 -36.82
C ALA A 588 -18.66 -7.23 -35.37
N GLY A 589 -19.47 -6.81 -34.41
CA GLY A 589 -19.27 -7.11 -32.98
C GLY A 589 -18.68 -5.94 -32.18
N SER A 590 -18.08 -6.25 -31.04
CA SER A 590 -17.44 -5.29 -30.15
C SER A 590 -15.91 -5.34 -30.28
N CYS A 591 -15.25 -4.22 -29.99
CA CYS A 591 -13.81 -4.11 -29.89
C CYS A 591 -13.47 -3.47 -28.54
N THR A 592 -12.77 -4.20 -27.69
CA THR A 592 -12.38 -3.74 -26.34
C THR A 592 -10.89 -3.95 -26.12
N LEU A 593 -10.32 -3.27 -25.12
CA LEU A 593 -8.91 -3.44 -24.73
C LEU A 593 -8.62 -4.85 -24.19
N GLY A 594 -9.63 -5.56 -23.69
CA GLY A 594 -9.45 -6.86 -23.06
C GLY A 594 -8.54 -6.74 -21.84
N THR A 595 -7.51 -7.57 -21.77
CA THR A 595 -6.48 -7.56 -20.73
C THR A 595 -5.40 -6.50 -20.94
N ASN A 596 -5.46 -5.70 -22.02
CA ASN A 596 -4.42 -4.71 -22.26
C ASN A 596 -4.49 -3.54 -21.26
N PRO A 597 -3.32 -2.99 -20.84
CA PRO A 597 -3.25 -1.82 -19.98
C PRO A 597 -3.97 -0.60 -20.57
N PRO A 598 -4.82 0.14 -19.81
CA PRO A 598 -5.48 1.37 -20.27
C PRO A 598 -4.52 2.55 -20.50
N PHE A 599 -3.35 2.53 -19.86
CA PHE A 599 -2.33 3.56 -20.02
C PHE A 599 -0.95 2.92 -20.23
N ALA A 600 -0.14 3.57 -21.06
CA ALA A 600 1.25 3.22 -21.29
C ALA A 600 2.14 4.45 -21.16
N VAL A 601 3.33 4.27 -20.60
CA VAL A 601 4.40 5.26 -20.58
C VAL A 601 5.38 4.90 -21.69
N ASN A 602 5.52 5.79 -22.69
CA ASN A 602 6.55 5.64 -23.71
C ASN A 602 7.92 5.98 -23.12
N VAL A 603 8.62 4.96 -22.62
CA VAL A 603 9.87 5.12 -21.90
C VAL A 603 11.02 5.39 -22.87
N THR A 604 11.78 6.43 -22.56
CA THR A 604 12.99 6.82 -23.32
C THR A 604 14.22 7.02 -22.42
N SER A 605 14.02 7.07 -21.10
CA SER A 605 15.05 7.28 -20.10
C SER A 605 14.74 6.52 -18.82
N THR A 606 15.75 6.31 -17.97
CA THR A 606 15.57 5.64 -16.66
C THR A 606 14.63 6.43 -15.76
N ASP A 607 14.65 7.76 -15.86
CA ASP A 607 13.78 8.64 -15.07
C ASP A 607 12.30 8.42 -15.41
N ASP A 608 11.97 8.11 -16.67
CA ASP A 608 10.59 7.77 -17.06
C ASP A 608 10.10 6.49 -16.34
N ILE A 609 10.98 5.49 -16.21
CA ILE A 609 10.68 4.23 -15.50
C ILE A 609 10.48 4.52 -14.01
N VAL A 610 11.39 5.27 -13.40
CA VAL A 610 11.32 5.62 -11.97
C VAL A 610 10.06 6.42 -11.66
N ALA A 611 9.68 7.37 -12.53
CA ALA A 611 8.46 8.14 -12.40
C ALA A 611 7.21 7.25 -12.52
N ALA A 612 7.18 6.33 -13.48
CA ALA A 612 6.07 5.40 -13.66
C ALA A 612 5.90 4.46 -12.46
N LEU A 613 6.99 3.89 -11.94
CA LEU A 613 6.97 3.03 -10.75
C LEU A 613 6.50 3.77 -9.50
N ARG A 614 6.99 5.01 -9.31
CA ARG A 614 6.54 5.86 -8.20
C ARG A 614 5.05 6.14 -8.29
N PHE A 615 4.58 6.56 -9.48
CA PHE A 615 3.17 6.87 -9.71
C PHE A 615 2.28 5.65 -9.50
N ALA A 616 2.67 4.48 -10.02
CA ALA A 616 1.94 3.24 -9.82
C ALA A 616 1.81 2.89 -8.34
N ARG A 617 2.90 2.99 -7.57
CA ARG A 617 2.89 2.72 -6.13
C ARG A 617 2.03 3.71 -5.34
N GLU A 618 2.10 5.00 -5.66
CA GLU A 618 1.32 6.04 -4.99
C GLU A 618 -0.20 5.89 -5.23
N ASN A 619 -0.58 5.24 -6.33
CA ASN A 619 -1.98 5.08 -6.76
C ASN A 619 -2.46 3.61 -6.76
N ASN A 620 -1.67 2.68 -6.20
CA ASN A 620 -1.98 1.25 -6.16
C ASN A 620 -2.35 0.65 -7.54
N LEU A 621 -1.56 0.96 -8.57
CA LEU A 621 -1.76 0.47 -9.93
C LEU A 621 -0.90 -0.75 -10.23
N ARG A 622 -1.45 -1.70 -10.97
CA ARG A 622 -0.69 -2.81 -11.57
C ARG A 622 0.42 -2.27 -12.46
N VAL A 623 1.64 -2.77 -12.31
CA VAL A 623 2.73 -2.47 -13.24
C VAL A 623 2.83 -3.58 -14.29
N VAL A 624 2.85 -3.20 -15.57
CA VAL A 624 3.08 -4.13 -16.69
C VAL A 624 4.34 -3.68 -17.43
N VAL A 625 5.31 -4.58 -17.63
CA VAL A 625 6.55 -4.25 -18.34
C VAL A 625 6.50 -4.87 -19.74
N LYS A 626 6.53 -4.05 -20.78
CA LYS A 626 6.52 -4.52 -22.17
C LYS A 626 7.70 -3.97 -22.96
N SER A 627 8.46 -4.88 -23.58
CA SER A 627 9.45 -4.51 -24.60
C SER A 627 8.84 -4.59 -26.01
N THR A 628 8.55 -5.80 -26.49
CA THR A 628 8.10 -6.05 -27.88
C THR A 628 6.68 -6.62 -27.98
N GLY A 629 6.12 -7.16 -26.90
CA GLY A 629 4.82 -7.87 -26.96
C GLY A 629 4.91 -9.30 -27.50
N HIS A 630 6.12 -9.88 -27.55
CA HIS A 630 6.40 -11.21 -28.11
C HIS A 630 6.08 -12.38 -27.14
N ASP A 631 5.53 -12.08 -25.96
CA ASP A 631 5.30 -13.07 -24.92
C ASP A 631 4.12 -14.00 -25.29
N VAL A 632 4.25 -15.30 -25.01
CA VAL A 632 3.21 -16.32 -25.29
C VAL A 632 2.44 -16.75 -24.03
N LEU A 633 2.70 -16.14 -22.88
CA LEU A 633 2.11 -16.48 -21.57
C LEU A 633 1.28 -15.34 -20.96
N GLY A 634 1.15 -14.20 -21.63
CA GLY A 634 0.45 -13.03 -21.08
C GLY A 634 1.23 -12.33 -19.95
N ARG A 635 2.57 -12.37 -20.00
CA ARG A 635 3.44 -11.72 -19.01
C ARG A 635 3.68 -10.24 -19.28
N SER A 636 3.31 -9.76 -20.46
CA SER A 636 3.48 -8.38 -20.88
C SER A 636 2.16 -7.66 -21.20
N ASP A 637 1.04 -8.16 -20.68
CA ASP A 637 -0.25 -7.48 -20.63
C ASP A 637 -0.84 -7.56 -19.21
N GLY A 638 -1.92 -6.84 -18.95
CA GLY A 638 -2.50 -6.77 -17.62
C GLY A 638 -3.65 -5.80 -17.48
N LEU A 639 -4.82 -6.33 -17.11
CA LEU A 639 -6.04 -5.55 -16.92
C LEU A 639 -5.79 -4.46 -15.86
N GLY A 640 -6.22 -3.24 -16.16
CA GLY A 640 -6.13 -2.10 -15.23
C GLY A 640 -4.71 -1.57 -15.00
N GLY A 641 -3.69 -2.10 -15.67
CA GLY A 641 -2.31 -1.72 -15.41
C GLY A 641 -1.83 -0.41 -16.06
N LEU A 642 -0.69 0.06 -15.54
CA LEU A 642 0.16 1.06 -16.16
C LEU A 642 1.32 0.34 -16.85
N GLU A 643 1.35 0.41 -18.19
CA GLU A 643 2.41 -0.19 -18.97
C GLU A 643 3.67 0.67 -18.97
N ILE A 644 4.80 0.07 -18.63
CA ILE A 644 6.14 0.59 -18.86
C ILE A 644 6.59 0.05 -20.22
N TRP A 645 6.40 0.87 -21.26
CA TRP A 645 6.66 0.47 -22.64
C TRP A 645 8.09 0.84 -23.07
N LEU A 646 8.95 -0.17 -23.17
CA LEU A 646 10.40 -0.01 -23.37
C LEU A 646 10.81 0.05 -24.84
N ARG A 647 9.88 -0.06 -25.80
CA ARG A 647 10.20 -0.16 -27.24
C ARG A 647 11.15 0.93 -27.75
N TYR A 648 11.11 2.13 -27.16
CA TYR A 648 11.94 3.27 -27.56
C TYR A 648 13.02 3.65 -26.54
N PHE A 649 13.24 2.84 -25.51
CA PHE A 649 14.39 2.99 -24.61
C PHE A 649 15.66 2.52 -25.34
N ARG A 650 16.49 3.46 -25.79
CA ARG A 650 17.60 3.26 -26.75
C ARG A 650 18.80 4.13 -26.38
N ASN A 651 19.68 3.63 -25.52
CA ASN A 651 20.88 4.35 -25.04
C ASN A 651 22.19 3.87 -25.68
N GLY A 652 22.12 3.25 -26.86
CA GLY A 652 23.28 2.84 -27.66
C GLY A 652 23.56 1.34 -27.61
N ILE A 653 24.33 0.89 -28.61
CA ILE A 653 24.92 -0.45 -28.66
C ILE A 653 26.44 -0.26 -28.78
N ASP A 654 27.16 -0.62 -27.72
CA ASP A 654 28.61 -0.39 -27.63
C ASP A 654 29.37 -1.71 -27.78
N PHE A 655 30.15 -1.82 -28.85
CA PHE A 655 31.05 -2.97 -29.03
C PHE A 655 32.36 -2.76 -28.27
N GLN A 656 32.78 -3.81 -27.55
CA GLN A 656 34.04 -3.86 -26.82
C GLN A 656 34.92 -4.94 -27.45
N PRO A 657 36.04 -4.57 -28.12
CA PRO A 657 36.97 -5.55 -28.70
C PRO A 657 37.52 -6.53 -27.66
N SER A 658 37.67 -6.09 -26.42
CA SER A 658 37.89 -6.91 -25.24
C SER A 658 36.99 -6.39 -24.13
N TYR A 659 36.31 -7.29 -23.43
CA TYR A 659 35.38 -6.96 -22.36
C TYR A 659 36.07 -6.11 -21.28
N ALA A 660 35.47 -4.98 -20.97
CA ALA A 660 35.86 -4.13 -19.86
C ALA A 660 34.65 -3.93 -18.95
N SER A 661 34.72 -4.47 -17.73
CA SER A 661 33.63 -4.33 -16.77
C SER A 661 33.36 -2.87 -16.44
N SER A 662 32.09 -2.49 -16.46
CA SER A 662 31.62 -1.15 -16.08
C SER A 662 31.97 -0.77 -14.63
N THR A 663 32.12 -1.77 -13.75
CA THR A 663 32.44 -1.60 -12.33
C THR A 663 33.89 -1.96 -12.00
N GLY A 664 34.73 -2.28 -13.00
CA GLY A 664 36.07 -2.81 -12.79
C GLY A 664 36.11 -4.23 -12.19
N CYS A 665 35.03 -5.02 -12.35
CA CYS A 665 34.97 -6.40 -11.89
C CYS A 665 35.93 -7.31 -12.68
N ASP A 666 36.77 -8.06 -11.97
CA ASP A 666 37.74 -9.02 -12.51
C ASP A 666 37.40 -10.49 -12.20
N ALA A 667 36.24 -10.74 -11.57
CA ALA A 667 35.81 -12.08 -11.17
C ALA A 667 35.34 -12.96 -12.35
N THR A 668 35.02 -12.37 -13.51
CA THR A 668 34.66 -13.14 -14.71
C THR A 668 35.91 -13.58 -15.48
N PRO A 669 36.01 -14.85 -15.89
CA PRO A 669 37.14 -15.34 -16.69
C PRO A 669 37.08 -14.87 -18.17
N TRP A 670 36.01 -14.17 -18.58
CA TRP A 670 35.83 -13.75 -19.96
C TRP A 670 36.72 -12.54 -20.30
N THR A 671 37.65 -12.76 -21.24
CA THR A 671 38.57 -11.72 -21.77
C THR A 671 38.33 -11.40 -23.25
N GLY A 672 37.40 -12.11 -23.89
CA GLY A 672 37.01 -11.92 -25.29
C GLY A 672 36.21 -10.64 -25.50
N SER A 673 35.73 -10.45 -26.72
CA SER A 673 34.89 -9.29 -27.07
C SER A 673 33.54 -9.32 -26.36
N ALA A 674 32.92 -8.16 -26.22
CA ALA A 674 31.59 -8.01 -25.64
C ALA A 674 30.78 -6.94 -26.38
N MET A 675 29.48 -6.90 -26.12
CA MET A 675 28.57 -5.89 -26.64
C MET A 675 27.63 -5.44 -25.52
N LYS A 676 27.66 -4.15 -25.18
CA LYS A 676 26.67 -3.54 -24.27
C LYS A 676 25.46 -3.12 -25.08
N LEU A 677 24.31 -3.71 -24.76
CA LEU A 677 23.00 -3.38 -25.29
C LEU A 677 22.32 -2.43 -24.31
N GLY A 678 22.48 -1.12 -24.53
CA GLY A 678 21.93 -0.04 -23.70
C GLY A 678 20.43 0.17 -23.88
N GLY A 679 19.62 -0.88 -23.94
CA GLY A 679 18.17 -0.73 -24.02
C GLY A 679 17.42 -1.97 -24.49
N ALA A 680 16.11 -1.81 -24.72
CA ALA A 680 15.22 -2.89 -25.16
C ALA A 680 15.25 -3.08 -26.69
N TYR A 681 16.44 -3.29 -27.24
CA TYR A 681 16.69 -3.52 -28.67
C TYR A 681 16.06 -4.84 -29.12
N MET A 682 15.44 -4.85 -30.31
CA MET A 682 15.14 -6.11 -30.98
C MET A 682 16.44 -6.76 -31.47
N TRP A 683 16.48 -8.09 -31.56
CA TRP A 683 17.67 -8.81 -32.02
C TRP A 683 18.14 -8.36 -33.41
N GLY A 684 17.25 -7.99 -34.34
CA GLY A 684 17.63 -7.46 -35.65
C GLY A 684 18.49 -6.19 -35.56
N GLU A 685 18.21 -5.31 -34.59
CA GLU A 685 19.00 -4.11 -34.31
C GLU A 685 20.40 -4.51 -33.75
N SER A 686 20.43 -5.44 -32.78
CA SER A 686 21.66 -5.95 -32.19
C SER A 686 22.54 -6.72 -33.19
N TYR A 687 21.93 -7.48 -34.10
CA TYR A 687 22.61 -8.22 -35.16
C TYR A 687 23.22 -7.30 -36.21
N ALA A 688 22.59 -6.16 -36.52
CA ALA A 688 23.20 -5.16 -37.39
C ALA A 688 24.53 -4.66 -36.80
N ALA A 689 24.55 -4.30 -35.52
CA ALA A 689 25.77 -3.87 -34.83
C ALA A 689 26.83 -5.00 -34.75
N ALA A 690 26.42 -6.25 -34.53
CA ALA A 690 27.34 -7.39 -34.49
C ALA A 690 27.95 -7.70 -35.87
N ARG A 691 27.17 -7.55 -36.94
CA ARG A 691 27.64 -7.65 -38.34
C ARG A 691 28.68 -6.59 -38.67
N GLU A 692 28.43 -5.33 -38.30
CA GLU A 692 29.36 -4.22 -38.52
C GLU A 692 30.73 -4.46 -37.84
N ASN A 693 30.74 -5.14 -36.70
CA ASN A 693 31.95 -5.46 -35.94
C ASN A 693 32.52 -6.85 -36.27
N ASN A 694 31.97 -7.55 -37.27
CA ASN A 694 32.40 -8.88 -37.69
C ASN A 694 32.47 -9.92 -36.55
N VAL A 695 31.50 -9.87 -35.64
CA VAL A 695 31.36 -10.82 -34.53
C VAL A 695 30.00 -11.53 -34.59
N VAL A 696 29.87 -12.60 -33.81
CA VAL A 696 28.63 -13.33 -33.54
C VAL A 696 28.20 -13.03 -32.11
N VAL A 697 26.93 -12.68 -31.93
CA VAL A 697 26.29 -12.62 -30.61
C VAL A 697 25.21 -13.69 -30.55
N VAL A 698 25.05 -14.37 -29.41
CA VAL A 698 24.03 -15.42 -29.27
C VAL A 698 22.69 -14.75 -28.99
N GLY A 699 21.84 -14.67 -30.01
CA GLY A 699 20.47 -14.17 -29.89
C GLY A 699 19.44 -15.17 -30.42
N GLY A 700 18.16 -14.76 -30.44
CA GLY A 700 17.05 -15.59 -30.90
C GLY A 700 17.00 -15.80 -32.43
N GLY A 701 16.34 -16.87 -32.86
CA GLY A 701 16.12 -17.13 -34.29
C GLY A 701 15.24 -16.08 -34.99
N SER A 702 14.32 -15.44 -34.25
CA SER A 702 13.46 -14.36 -34.74
C SER A 702 14.09 -12.98 -34.46
N SER A 703 14.13 -12.11 -35.47
CA SER A 703 14.78 -10.80 -35.35
C SER A 703 13.99 -9.79 -34.51
N THR A 704 12.68 -9.99 -34.32
CA THR A 704 11.75 -9.09 -33.63
C THR A 704 11.73 -9.26 -32.10
N VAL A 705 12.37 -10.30 -31.58
CA VAL A 705 12.42 -10.58 -30.14
C VAL A 705 13.33 -9.58 -29.43
N CYS A 706 12.95 -9.11 -28.24
CA CYS A 706 13.77 -8.21 -27.43
C CYS A 706 15.04 -8.92 -26.90
N SER A 707 16.19 -8.30 -27.08
CA SER A 707 17.51 -8.81 -26.71
C SER A 707 17.82 -8.74 -25.21
N THR A 708 17.21 -7.80 -24.47
CA THR A 708 17.43 -7.61 -23.02
C THR A 708 16.21 -8.01 -22.16
N GLY A 709 15.10 -8.35 -22.82
CA GLY A 709 13.83 -8.69 -22.16
C GLY A 709 13.70 -10.17 -21.79
N GLY A 710 12.46 -10.68 -21.90
CA GLY A 710 12.10 -12.04 -21.50
C GLY A 710 12.93 -13.15 -22.13
N TRP A 711 13.36 -12.99 -23.40
CA TRP A 711 14.18 -13.99 -24.09
C TRP A 711 15.45 -14.32 -23.30
N MET A 712 16.23 -13.30 -22.94
CA MET A 712 17.47 -13.48 -22.19
C MET A 712 17.19 -13.92 -20.76
N GLN A 713 16.23 -13.26 -20.10
CA GLN A 713 15.97 -13.48 -18.69
C GLN A 713 15.37 -14.86 -18.38
N GLY A 714 14.66 -15.47 -19.32
CA GLY A 714 14.09 -16.82 -19.18
C GLY A 714 14.99 -17.96 -19.70
N GLY A 715 16.15 -17.65 -20.28
CA GLY A 715 17.10 -18.63 -20.81
C GLY A 715 17.62 -18.23 -22.18
N GLY A 716 16.75 -18.19 -23.18
CA GLY A 716 17.07 -17.70 -24.53
C GLY A 716 17.84 -18.70 -25.37
N HIS A 717 17.15 -19.44 -26.24
CA HIS A 717 17.80 -20.27 -27.25
C HIS A 717 17.86 -19.58 -28.61
N GLY A 718 18.81 -20.01 -29.42
CA GLY A 718 19.09 -19.45 -30.73
C GLY A 718 19.99 -20.35 -31.57
N PRO A 719 20.25 -19.98 -32.84
CA PRO A 719 21.02 -20.84 -33.73
C PRO A 719 22.42 -21.18 -33.24
N ALA A 720 23.05 -20.27 -32.46
CA ALA A 720 24.40 -20.44 -31.93
C ALA A 720 24.45 -21.06 -30.52
N SER A 721 23.31 -21.38 -29.89
CA SER A 721 23.27 -21.78 -28.48
C SER A 721 24.04 -23.06 -28.19
N HIS A 722 23.93 -24.08 -29.04
CA HIS A 722 24.70 -25.32 -28.91
C HIS A 722 26.21 -25.07 -28.80
N ASN A 723 26.73 -24.06 -29.51
CA ASN A 723 28.16 -23.79 -29.62
C ASN A 723 28.68 -22.84 -28.55
N PHE A 724 27.84 -21.94 -28.05
CA PHE A 724 28.27 -20.84 -27.17
C PHE A 724 27.49 -20.71 -25.85
N GLY A 725 26.48 -21.55 -25.61
CA GLY A 725 25.63 -21.48 -24.43
C GLY A 725 24.31 -20.75 -24.71
N LEU A 726 23.38 -20.76 -23.75
CA LEU A 726 22.11 -20.03 -23.87
C LEU A 726 22.33 -18.51 -23.77
N GLY A 727 21.31 -17.73 -24.10
CA GLY A 727 21.30 -16.26 -23.98
C GLY A 727 21.64 -15.78 -22.58
N ALA A 728 21.05 -16.40 -21.56
CA ALA A 728 21.34 -16.17 -20.15
C ALA A 728 22.81 -16.44 -19.79
N ASP A 729 23.46 -17.39 -20.47
CA ASP A 729 24.87 -17.72 -20.25
C ASP A 729 25.83 -16.70 -20.89
N GLN A 730 25.31 -15.80 -21.73
CA GLN A 730 26.10 -14.74 -22.37
C GLN A 730 26.24 -13.48 -21.53
N VAL A 731 25.37 -13.28 -20.53
CA VAL A 731 25.32 -12.03 -19.75
C VAL A 731 26.53 -11.93 -18.84
N LEU A 732 27.29 -10.86 -19.02
CA LEU A 732 28.44 -10.48 -18.18
C LEU A 732 28.03 -9.47 -17.11
N GLU A 733 27.18 -8.51 -17.49
CA GLU A 733 26.64 -7.46 -16.60
C GLU A 733 25.22 -7.09 -17.03
N ALA A 734 24.42 -6.60 -16.09
CA ALA A 734 23.14 -5.97 -16.39
C ALA A 734 22.90 -4.75 -15.50
N GLU A 735 22.15 -3.79 -16.01
CA GLU A 735 21.63 -2.65 -15.24
C GLU A 735 20.12 -2.84 -15.05
N VAL A 736 19.65 -2.75 -13.80
CA VAL A 736 18.28 -3.09 -13.41
C VAL A 736 17.68 -1.99 -12.54
N VAL A 737 16.51 -1.48 -12.90
CA VAL A 737 15.72 -0.55 -12.08
C VAL A 737 14.79 -1.35 -11.17
N LEU A 738 14.99 -1.25 -9.86
CA LEU A 738 14.17 -1.95 -8.85
C LEU A 738 12.81 -1.28 -8.66
N ALA A 739 11.92 -1.96 -7.93
CA ALA A 739 10.56 -1.48 -7.63
C ALA A 739 10.55 -0.13 -6.90
N ASN A 740 11.56 0.14 -6.08
CA ASN A 740 11.73 1.42 -5.39
C ASN A 740 12.34 2.54 -6.26
N GLY A 741 12.66 2.25 -7.52
CA GLY A 741 13.29 3.19 -8.47
C GLY A 741 14.83 3.22 -8.45
N THR A 742 15.49 2.38 -7.65
CA THR A 742 16.97 2.33 -7.61
C THR A 742 17.52 1.63 -8.85
N LEU A 743 18.50 2.23 -9.52
CA LEU A 743 19.27 1.57 -10.58
C LEU A 743 20.46 0.83 -9.97
N LEU A 744 20.54 -0.48 -10.19
CA LEU A 744 21.65 -1.33 -9.75
C LEU A 744 22.38 -1.97 -10.94
N THR A 745 23.69 -2.19 -10.77
CA THR A 745 24.47 -3.05 -11.65
C THR A 745 24.57 -4.44 -11.03
N ALA A 746 24.20 -5.47 -11.79
CA ALA A 746 24.31 -6.87 -11.41
C ALA A 746 25.37 -7.55 -12.28
N ASN A 747 26.43 -8.07 -11.65
CA ASN A 747 27.52 -8.78 -12.32
C ASN A 747 28.21 -9.78 -11.37
N ALA A 748 29.33 -10.35 -11.82
CA ALA A 748 30.08 -11.34 -11.03
C ALA A 748 30.68 -10.80 -9.70
N CYS A 749 30.69 -9.48 -9.47
CA CYS A 749 31.24 -8.87 -8.25
C CYS A 749 30.19 -8.11 -7.41
N GLN A 750 29.11 -7.60 -8.02
CA GLN A 750 28.09 -6.78 -7.37
C GLN A 750 26.70 -7.35 -7.62
N ASN A 751 25.87 -7.40 -6.57
CA ASN A 751 24.49 -7.92 -6.62
C ASN A 751 24.43 -9.29 -7.33
N GLN A 752 25.31 -10.21 -6.91
CA GLN A 752 25.53 -11.51 -7.55
C GLN A 752 24.28 -12.39 -7.55
N ASP A 753 23.45 -12.25 -6.52
CA ASP A 753 22.15 -12.89 -6.39
C ASP A 753 21.15 -12.36 -7.44
N LEU A 754 21.08 -11.04 -7.64
CA LEU A 754 20.30 -10.45 -8.74
C LEU A 754 20.85 -10.89 -10.10
N SER A 755 22.18 -10.92 -10.27
CA SER A 755 22.82 -11.42 -11.49
C SER A 755 22.48 -12.88 -11.77
N TYR A 756 22.39 -13.71 -10.73
CA TYR A 756 21.93 -15.09 -10.84
C TYR A 756 20.47 -15.13 -11.31
N ALA A 757 19.59 -14.37 -10.67
CA ALA A 757 18.15 -14.38 -10.94
C ALA A 757 17.79 -13.94 -12.36
N ILE A 758 18.39 -12.85 -12.87
CA ILE A 758 18.12 -12.38 -14.24
C ILE A 758 18.74 -13.29 -15.32
N ARG A 759 19.61 -14.24 -14.96
CA ARG A 759 20.22 -15.21 -15.88
C ARG A 759 19.46 -16.54 -15.83
N GLY A 760 18.19 -16.52 -16.22
CA GLY A 760 17.35 -17.71 -16.38
C GLY A 760 16.21 -17.86 -15.37
N GLY A 761 16.08 -16.94 -14.39
CA GLY A 761 14.98 -16.91 -13.41
C GLY A 761 13.72 -16.19 -13.88
N GLY A 762 13.67 -15.78 -15.15
CA GLY A 762 12.49 -15.19 -15.79
C GLY A 762 12.43 -13.65 -15.67
N PRO A 763 11.65 -13.01 -16.56
CA PRO A 763 11.48 -11.55 -16.58
C PRO A 763 10.41 -11.06 -15.60
N GLY A 764 10.28 -9.73 -15.52
CA GLY A 764 9.06 -9.08 -15.00
C GLY A 764 8.79 -9.33 -13.52
N THR A 765 9.83 -9.71 -12.75
CA THR A 765 9.68 -10.01 -11.33
C THR A 765 10.77 -9.37 -10.45
N TYR A 766 12.02 -9.24 -10.90
CA TYR A 766 13.10 -8.68 -10.05
C TYR A 766 13.29 -7.17 -10.19
N GLY A 767 12.84 -6.60 -11.31
CA GLY A 767 13.13 -5.24 -11.73
C GLY A 767 13.03 -5.06 -13.24
N VAL A 768 13.11 -3.81 -13.70
CA VAL A 768 13.16 -3.48 -15.12
C VAL A 768 14.61 -3.48 -15.60
N VAL A 769 14.99 -4.49 -16.40
CA VAL A 769 16.32 -4.56 -17.02
C VAL A 769 16.41 -3.51 -18.13
N VAL A 770 17.35 -2.57 -17.97
CA VAL A 770 17.53 -1.44 -18.91
C VAL A 770 18.76 -1.61 -19.79
N SER A 771 19.77 -2.38 -19.37
CA SER A 771 20.88 -2.75 -20.25
C SER A 771 21.48 -4.08 -19.88
N THR A 772 22.13 -4.73 -20.84
CA THR A 772 22.97 -5.90 -20.59
C THR A 772 24.26 -5.82 -21.40
N THR A 773 25.35 -6.34 -20.84
CA THR A 773 26.61 -6.56 -21.56
C THR A 773 26.75 -8.05 -21.82
N ILE A 774 26.86 -8.45 -23.09
CA ILE A 774 26.92 -9.84 -23.51
C ILE A 774 28.24 -10.20 -24.18
N LYS A 775 28.64 -11.47 -24.08
CA LYS A 775 29.78 -12.03 -24.81
C LYS A 775 29.57 -11.92 -26.33
N ALA A 776 30.66 -11.64 -27.05
CA ALA A 776 30.70 -11.64 -28.51
C ALA A 776 31.84 -12.54 -29.02
N TYR A 777 31.58 -13.27 -30.09
CA TYR A 777 32.44 -14.35 -30.57
C TYR A 777 32.95 -14.09 -32.00
N PRO A 778 34.07 -14.69 -32.41
CA PRO A 778 34.49 -14.71 -33.80
C PRO A 778 33.45 -15.39 -34.73
N GLN A 779 33.54 -15.10 -36.03
CA GLN A 779 32.71 -15.72 -37.06
C GLN A 779 32.80 -17.26 -37.06
N LEU A 780 31.67 -17.90 -37.37
CA LEU A 780 31.57 -19.34 -37.55
C LEU A 780 31.27 -19.66 -39.01
N LYS A 781 31.88 -20.71 -39.55
CA LYS A 781 31.42 -21.32 -40.80
C LYS A 781 30.29 -22.29 -40.48
N ALA A 782 29.26 -22.38 -41.31
CA ALA A 782 28.16 -23.30 -41.07
C ALA A 782 27.97 -24.24 -42.26
N THR A 783 27.73 -25.51 -41.98
CA THR A 783 27.30 -26.47 -42.98
C THR A 783 25.95 -27.02 -42.56
N VAL A 784 24.96 -26.85 -43.43
CA VAL A 784 23.56 -27.17 -43.18
C VAL A 784 23.18 -28.42 -43.97
N GLN A 785 22.55 -29.37 -43.31
CA GLN A 785 21.76 -30.43 -43.92
C GLN A 785 20.29 -29.99 -43.93
N ASN A 786 19.72 -29.92 -45.13
CA ASN A 786 18.29 -29.83 -45.32
C ASN A 786 17.73 -31.23 -45.55
N MET A 787 16.62 -31.56 -44.90
CA MET A 787 15.88 -32.80 -45.14
C MET A 787 14.39 -32.52 -45.13
N GLN A 788 13.69 -33.16 -46.06
CA GLN A 788 12.24 -33.12 -46.20
C GLN A 788 11.70 -34.54 -46.25
N ILE A 789 10.70 -34.83 -45.43
CA ILE A 789 10.01 -36.12 -45.39
C ILE A 789 8.51 -35.84 -45.51
N ALA A 790 7.81 -36.51 -46.42
CA ALA A 790 6.36 -36.38 -46.53
C ALA A 790 5.66 -37.69 -46.90
N ALA A 791 4.39 -37.80 -46.53
CA ALA A 791 3.54 -38.92 -46.94
C ALA A 791 3.17 -38.79 -48.43
N LYS A 792 3.53 -39.79 -49.27
CA LYS A 792 3.04 -39.88 -50.65
C LYS A 792 1.55 -40.28 -50.67
N ASP A 793 0.90 -40.13 -51.82
CA ASP A 793 -0.48 -40.60 -52.01
C ASP A 793 -0.62 -42.08 -51.63
N GLY A 794 -1.53 -42.38 -50.69
CA GLY A 794 -1.77 -43.74 -50.18
C GLY A 794 -0.85 -44.20 -49.04
N ALA A 795 0.14 -43.41 -48.62
CA ALA A 795 0.93 -43.69 -47.42
C ALA A 795 0.06 -43.52 -46.17
N SER A 796 0.18 -44.44 -45.20
CA SER A 796 -0.55 -44.29 -43.94
C SER A 796 0.12 -43.23 -43.07
N ARG A 797 -0.69 -42.53 -42.28
CA ARG A 797 -0.23 -41.66 -41.19
C ARG A 797 0.75 -42.38 -40.27
N ASP A 798 0.53 -43.66 -40.01
CA ASP A 798 1.40 -44.46 -39.13
C ASP A 798 2.81 -44.64 -39.70
N THR A 799 2.96 -44.85 -41.00
CA THR A 799 4.28 -44.96 -41.64
C THR A 799 5.07 -43.66 -41.50
N PHE A 800 4.41 -42.50 -41.65
CA PHE A 800 5.06 -41.20 -41.43
C PHE A 800 5.50 -41.04 -39.97
N LEU A 801 4.65 -41.38 -39.01
CA LEU A 801 4.98 -41.33 -37.58
C LEU A 801 6.08 -42.33 -37.19
N ASP A 802 6.20 -43.48 -37.88
CA ASP A 802 7.29 -44.45 -37.67
C ASP A 802 8.64 -43.92 -38.17
N ALA A 803 8.65 -43.16 -39.27
CA ALA A 803 9.83 -42.45 -39.74
C ALA A 803 10.23 -41.34 -38.76
N LEU A 804 9.27 -40.55 -38.27
CA LEU A 804 9.52 -39.57 -37.21
C LEU A 804 10.04 -40.22 -35.92
N THR A 805 9.50 -41.36 -35.52
CA THR A 805 10.00 -42.09 -34.34
C THR A 805 11.47 -42.45 -34.51
N THR A 806 11.87 -42.91 -35.70
CA THR A 806 13.27 -43.19 -36.05
C THR A 806 14.14 -41.92 -35.93
N LEU A 807 13.60 -40.78 -36.35
CA LEU A 807 14.25 -39.49 -36.24
C LEU A 807 14.45 -39.08 -34.77
N TYR A 808 13.40 -39.10 -33.95
CA TYR A 808 13.46 -38.76 -32.54
C TYR A 808 14.46 -39.63 -31.77
N THR A 809 14.45 -40.95 -32.01
CA THR A 809 15.39 -41.88 -31.38
C THR A 809 16.85 -41.67 -31.83
N SER A 810 17.06 -40.95 -32.93
CA SER A 810 18.37 -40.62 -33.49
C SER A 810 18.91 -39.26 -33.02
N ILE A 811 18.10 -38.45 -32.32
CA ILE A 811 18.49 -37.09 -31.88
C ILE A 811 19.69 -37.08 -30.94
N PRO A 812 19.84 -37.99 -29.95
CA PRO A 812 21.02 -37.97 -29.08
C PRO A 812 22.33 -38.08 -29.88
N GLU A 813 22.38 -38.98 -30.87
CA GLU A 813 23.54 -39.15 -31.76
C GLU A 813 23.81 -37.88 -32.60
N LEU A 814 22.76 -37.18 -33.06
CA LEU A 814 22.92 -35.91 -33.79
C LEU A 814 23.51 -34.81 -32.91
N VAL A 815 22.99 -34.65 -31.69
CA VAL A 815 23.43 -33.61 -30.76
C VAL A 815 24.87 -33.87 -30.31
N GLU A 816 25.23 -35.13 -30.03
CA GLU A 816 26.62 -35.52 -29.74
C GLU A 816 27.56 -35.28 -30.93
N ALA A 817 27.06 -35.48 -32.16
CA ALA A 817 27.79 -35.15 -33.38
C ALA A 817 27.89 -33.63 -33.65
N GLY A 818 27.29 -32.79 -32.81
CA GLY A 818 27.37 -31.33 -32.88
C GLY A 818 26.37 -30.68 -33.82
N PHE A 819 25.27 -31.38 -34.14
CA PHE A 819 24.17 -30.80 -34.91
C PHE A 819 23.27 -29.95 -34.01
N ALA A 820 22.85 -28.81 -34.54
CA ALA A 820 21.85 -27.92 -33.97
C ALA A 820 20.84 -27.50 -35.05
N GLY A 821 19.69 -26.97 -34.64
CA GLY A 821 18.69 -26.41 -35.56
C GLY A 821 17.24 -26.62 -35.14
N TYR A 822 16.33 -26.35 -36.06
CA TYR A 822 14.88 -26.27 -35.81
C TYR A 822 14.06 -27.16 -36.76
N PRO A 823 14.18 -28.50 -36.67
CA PRO A 823 13.20 -29.35 -37.31
C PRO A 823 11.75 -29.04 -36.92
N HIS A 824 10.83 -29.18 -37.86
CA HIS A 824 9.39 -29.04 -37.62
C HIS A 824 8.61 -30.08 -38.40
N TRP A 825 7.42 -30.42 -37.89
CA TRP A 825 6.50 -31.31 -38.58
C TRP A 825 5.04 -31.01 -38.25
N GLN A 826 4.18 -31.43 -39.16
CA GLN A 826 2.73 -31.33 -39.05
C GLN A 826 2.08 -32.53 -39.75
N VAL A 827 0.84 -32.81 -39.37
CA VAL A 827 0.00 -33.82 -40.03
C VAL A 827 -1.30 -33.15 -40.43
N ASP A 828 -1.71 -33.37 -41.68
CA ASP A 828 -2.95 -32.87 -42.27
C ASP A 828 -3.12 -31.33 -42.10
N GLY A 829 -2.02 -30.59 -42.28
CA GLY A 829 -2.02 -29.13 -42.15
C GLY A 829 -2.97 -28.43 -43.15
N PRO A 830 -3.50 -27.24 -42.80
CA PRO A 830 -4.47 -26.50 -43.62
C PRO A 830 -3.84 -25.95 -44.90
N ALA A 831 -2.52 -25.87 -44.97
CA ALA A 831 -1.75 -25.52 -46.15
C ALA A 831 -0.56 -26.48 -46.33
N PRO A 832 -0.10 -26.71 -47.57
CA PRO A 832 1.11 -27.50 -47.81
C PRO A 832 2.33 -26.90 -47.10
N SER A 833 3.13 -27.74 -46.44
CA SER A 833 4.41 -27.33 -45.83
C SER A 833 5.48 -27.13 -46.90
N PHE A 834 5.56 -28.05 -47.86
CA PHE A 834 6.36 -27.90 -49.07
C PHE A 834 5.73 -28.70 -50.21
N ALA A 835 5.97 -28.26 -51.45
CA ALA A 835 5.27 -28.78 -52.63
C ALA A 835 3.75 -28.83 -52.37
N ASN A 836 3.12 -30.00 -52.47
CA ASN A 836 1.69 -30.19 -52.20
C ASN A 836 1.43 -31.03 -50.93
N PHE A 837 2.41 -31.22 -50.06
CA PHE A 837 2.30 -32.09 -48.89
C PHE A 837 1.80 -31.35 -47.65
N THR A 838 0.66 -31.77 -47.11
CA THR A 838 0.08 -31.26 -45.86
C THR A 838 0.55 -32.05 -44.62
N THR A 839 0.97 -33.30 -44.81
CA THR A 839 1.64 -34.14 -43.81
C THR A 839 3.13 -34.23 -44.15
N ALA A 840 3.93 -33.51 -43.39
CA ALA A 840 5.31 -33.23 -43.74
C ALA A 840 6.18 -32.95 -42.51
N TYR A 841 7.45 -33.31 -42.63
CA TYR A 841 8.56 -32.96 -41.77
C TYR A 841 9.61 -32.26 -42.61
N SER A 842 10.16 -31.17 -42.08
CA SER A 842 11.33 -30.52 -42.68
C SER A 842 12.31 -30.12 -41.59
N HIS A 843 13.59 -30.17 -41.92
CA HIS A 843 14.62 -29.55 -41.09
C HIS A 843 15.65 -28.80 -41.92
N ALA A 844 16.30 -27.86 -41.23
CA ALA A 844 17.61 -27.32 -41.56
C ALA A 844 18.47 -27.49 -40.30
N ILE A 845 19.14 -28.63 -40.17
CA ILE A 845 20.09 -28.86 -39.07
C ILE A 845 21.50 -28.56 -39.57
N TYR A 846 22.37 -28.11 -38.69
CA TYR A 846 23.69 -27.63 -39.09
C TYR A 846 24.72 -27.94 -38.03
N ALA A 847 25.98 -27.97 -38.47
CA ALA A 847 27.13 -28.01 -37.59
C ALA A 847 28.08 -26.88 -37.97
N PHE A 848 28.56 -26.14 -36.97
CA PHE A 848 29.52 -25.08 -37.20
C PHE A 848 30.95 -25.62 -37.29
N ASN A 849 31.76 -24.94 -38.10
CA ASN A 849 33.18 -25.21 -38.35
C ASN A 849 33.48 -26.64 -38.82
N LYS A 850 32.51 -27.28 -39.49
CA LYS A 850 32.67 -28.56 -40.17
C LYS A 850 32.48 -28.38 -41.67
N SER A 851 33.29 -29.08 -42.45
CA SER A 851 33.12 -29.20 -43.90
C SER A 851 31.88 -30.02 -44.25
N GLN A 852 31.47 -29.96 -45.52
CA GLN A 852 30.36 -30.77 -46.03
C GLN A 852 30.59 -32.27 -45.82
N ASP A 853 31.78 -32.79 -46.17
CA ASP A 853 32.10 -34.21 -46.01
C ASP A 853 31.99 -34.68 -44.54
N GLU A 854 32.40 -33.83 -43.59
CA GLU A 854 32.30 -34.14 -42.16
C GLU A 854 30.85 -34.16 -41.68
N VAL A 855 30.01 -33.24 -42.17
CA VAL A 855 28.58 -33.20 -41.85
C VAL A 855 27.83 -34.37 -42.48
N GLU A 856 28.12 -34.69 -43.74
CA GLU A 856 27.56 -35.86 -44.43
C GLU A 856 27.92 -37.16 -43.70
N ALA A 857 29.20 -37.34 -43.35
CA ALA A 857 29.66 -38.51 -42.61
C ALA A 857 29.02 -38.60 -41.22
N ALA A 858 28.90 -37.47 -40.52
CA ALA A 858 28.29 -37.43 -39.19
C ALA A 858 26.79 -37.69 -39.22
N GLY A 859 26.05 -37.23 -40.24
CA GLY A 859 24.60 -37.42 -40.38
C GLY A 859 24.19 -38.70 -41.11
N LYS A 860 25.16 -39.45 -41.67
CA LYS A 860 24.90 -40.63 -42.53
C LYS A 860 23.99 -41.66 -41.88
N PHE A 861 24.15 -41.93 -40.59
CA PHE A 861 23.36 -42.92 -39.87
C PHE A 861 21.85 -42.60 -39.91
N LEU A 862 21.47 -41.33 -39.78
CA LEU A 862 20.07 -40.90 -39.83
C LEU A 862 19.54 -41.09 -41.25
N LEU A 863 20.29 -40.63 -42.26
CA LEU A 863 19.88 -40.74 -43.65
C LEU A 863 19.69 -42.21 -44.07
N ASP A 864 20.60 -43.09 -43.71
CA ASP A 864 20.49 -44.53 -43.98
C ASP A 864 19.24 -45.15 -43.31
N ARG A 865 18.94 -44.75 -42.06
CA ARG A 865 17.75 -45.21 -41.33
C ARG A 865 16.43 -44.69 -41.96
N ILE A 866 16.40 -43.44 -42.40
CA ILE A 866 15.22 -42.80 -43.01
C ILE A 866 14.99 -43.29 -44.45
N ASN A 867 16.05 -43.61 -45.20
CA ASN A 867 15.93 -44.17 -46.55
C ASN A 867 15.21 -45.53 -46.58
N ASN A 868 15.12 -46.25 -45.46
CA ASN A 868 14.27 -47.44 -45.36
C ASN A 868 12.78 -47.16 -45.60
N PHE A 869 12.36 -45.89 -45.54
CA PHE A 869 10.98 -45.47 -45.80
C PHE A 869 10.79 -44.85 -47.20
N SER A 870 11.83 -44.70 -48.02
CA SER A 870 11.78 -43.93 -49.28
C SER A 870 10.86 -44.52 -50.36
N ASP A 871 10.54 -45.81 -50.25
CA ASP A 871 9.58 -46.46 -51.15
C ASP A 871 8.18 -45.86 -50.96
N VAL A 872 7.78 -45.59 -49.72
CA VAL A 872 6.43 -45.15 -49.34
C VAL A 872 6.37 -43.65 -49.03
N LEU A 873 7.43 -43.07 -48.47
CA LEU A 873 7.54 -41.65 -48.13
C LEU A 873 8.37 -40.91 -49.17
N PHE A 874 8.05 -39.64 -49.40
CA PHE A 874 8.96 -38.73 -50.07
C PHE A 874 10.09 -38.41 -49.08
N VAL A 875 11.34 -38.60 -49.50
CA VAL A 875 12.53 -38.28 -48.72
C VAL A 875 13.49 -37.53 -49.64
N ASN A 876 13.88 -36.32 -49.24
CA ASN A 876 14.88 -35.53 -49.94
C ASN A 876 15.89 -34.99 -48.92
N SER A 877 17.18 -35.01 -49.26
CA SER A 877 18.24 -34.43 -48.43
C SER A 877 19.25 -33.70 -49.31
N SER A 878 19.71 -32.54 -48.85
CA SER A 878 20.72 -31.71 -49.52
C SER A 878 21.60 -30.99 -48.51
N TYR A 879 22.75 -30.52 -48.94
CA TYR A 879 23.72 -29.83 -48.09
C TYR A 879 24.10 -28.48 -48.67
N VAL A 880 24.29 -27.49 -47.80
CA VAL A 880 24.73 -26.13 -48.17
C VAL A 880 25.75 -25.64 -47.15
N SER A 881 26.88 -25.13 -47.62
CA SER A 881 27.92 -24.54 -46.77
C SER A 881 27.91 -23.02 -46.88
N TYR A 882 28.08 -22.35 -45.74
CA TYR A 882 28.14 -20.90 -45.60
C TYR A 882 29.50 -20.48 -45.06
N PRO A 883 30.11 -19.41 -45.63
CA PRO A 883 31.44 -18.97 -45.26
C PRO A 883 31.51 -18.23 -43.91
N ASP A 884 30.38 -17.76 -43.38
CA ASP A 884 30.28 -17.00 -42.14
C ASP A 884 28.89 -17.19 -41.49
N TYR A 885 28.75 -16.73 -40.23
CA TYR A 885 27.53 -16.96 -39.45
C TYR A 885 26.35 -16.15 -39.99
N TRP A 886 26.59 -14.95 -40.52
CA TRP A 886 25.52 -14.05 -40.92
C TRP A 886 24.92 -14.42 -42.27
N SER A 887 25.74 -14.92 -43.21
CA SER A 887 25.23 -15.54 -44.44
C SER A 887 24.45 -16.81 -44.16
N PHE A 888 24.87 -17.62 -43.18
CA PHE A 888 24.09 -18.74 -42.67
C PHE A 888 22.76 -18.29 -42.05
N PHE A 889 22.79 -17.35 -41.11
CA PHE A 889 21.62 -16.90 -40.36
C PHE A 889 20.57 -16.32 -41.33
N GLY A 890 20.96 -15.43 -42.24
CA GLY A 890 20.04 -14.81 -43.19
C GLY A 890 19.42 -15.75 -44.24
N ASN A 891 19.94 -16.97 -44.39
CA ASN A 891 19.36 -17.98 -45.30
C ASN A 891 18.60 -19.10 -44.58
N THR A 892 18.82 -19.28 -43.28
CA THR A 892 18.26 -20.40 -42.51
C THR A 892 17.30 -19.98 -41.39
N SER A 893 17.39 -18.72 -40.96
CA SER A 893 16.50 -18.13 -39.97
C SER A 893 15.44 -17.27 -40.67
N VAL A 894 14.28 -17.13 -40.04
CA VAL A 894 13.18 -16.32 -40.59
C VAL A 894 13.22 -14.95 -39.94
N ASP A 895 13.39 -13.89 -40.75
CA ASP A 895 13.55 -12.53 -40.24
C ASP A 895 12.27 -12.03 -39.50
N ASP A 896 11.06 -12.33 -40.00
CA ASP A 896 9.78 -11.95 -39.36
C ASP A 896 8.73 -13.04 -39.64
N ASN A 897 8.55 -13.98 -38.71
CA ASN A 897 7.49 -14.99 -38.82
C ASN A 897 6.12 -14.31 -38.71
N PRO A 898 5.09 -14.75 -39.45
CA PRO A 898 3.74 -14.24 -39.27
C PRO A 898 3.26 -14.40 -37.81
N VAL A 899 2.85 -13.29 -37.19
CA VAL A 899 2.31 -13.21 -35.82
C VAL A 899 0.82 -12.86 -35.82
N GLY A 900 0.19 -12.62 -34.67
CA GLY A 900 -1.16 -12.07 -34.57
C GLY A 900 -2.29 -13.10 -34.68
N LEU A 901 -1.97 -14.38 -34.49
CA LEU A 901 -2.92 -15.49 -34.39
C LEU A 901 -2.98 -16.02 -32.96
N MET A 902 -4.17 -16.49 -32.57
CA MET A 902 -4.34 -17.20 -31.30
C MET A 902 -3.76 -18.62 -31.39
N ALA A 903 -2.95 -18.99 -30.41
CA ALA A 903 -2.39 -20.34 -30.31
C ALA A 903 -2.33 -20.80 -28.85
N ALA A 904 -2.85 -22.00 -28.58
CA ALA A 904 -2.53 -22.71 -27.36
C ALA A 904 -1.23 -23.48 -27.61
N SER A 905 -0.21 -23.24 -26.81
CA SER A 905 1.11 -23.83 -27.00
C SER A 905 1.78 -24.18 -25.68
N GLY A 906 2.81 -25.01 -25.77
CA GLY A 906 3.75 -25.23 -24.68
C GLY A 906 4.82 -26.21 -25.09
N SER A 907 5.71 -26.52 -24.15
CA SER A 907 6.92 -27.28 -24.45
C SER A 907 7.36 -28.22 -23.34
N ARG A 908 8.33 -29.08 -23.66
CA ARG A 908 9.07 -29.91 -22.70
C ARG A 908 10.50 -30.13 -23.19
N LEU A 909 11.44 -30.08 -22.27
CA LEU A 909 12.81 -30.53 -22.48
C LEU A 909 12.84 -32.06 -22.38
N LEU A 910 13.45 -32.73 -23.36
CA LEU A 910 13.61 -34.18 -23.35
C LEU A 910 15.10 -34.52 -23.31
N ASP A 911 15.47 -35.46 -22.44
CA ASP A 911 16.81 -36.01 -22.34
C ASP A 911 16.96 -37.27 -23.21
N THR A 912 18.17 -37.84 -23.22
CA THR A 912 18.46 -39.07 -23.96
C THR A 912 17.55 -40.22 -23.53
N ALA A 913 17.24 -40.35 -22.23
CA ALA A 913 16.42 -41.44 -21.73
C ALA A 913 14.98 -41.36 -22.27
N ALA A 914 14.38 -40.18 -22.29
CA ALA A 914 13.04 -39.94 -22.82
C ALA A 914 12.90 -40.32 -24.30
N VAL A 915 13.91 -40.06 -25.12
CA VAL A 915 13.84 -40.32 -26.57
C VAL A 915 14.42 -41.66 -27.00
N SER A 916 14.97 -42.46 -26.09
CA SER A 916 15.57 -43.77 -26.41
C SER A 916 14.53 -44.89 -26.56
N ASN A 917 13.39 -44.80 -25.88
CA ASN A 917 12.36 -45.84 -25.95
C ASN A 917 11.45 -45.63 -27.16
N ARG A 918 11.71 -46.38 -28.24
CA ARG A 918 10.97 -46.29 -29.51
C ARG A 918 9.45 -46.38 -29.34
N THR A 919 8.95 -47.29 -28.50
CA THR A 919 7.50 -47.48 -28.29
C THR A 919 6.88 -46.28 -27.58
N ALA A 920 7.54 -45.79 -26.53
CA ALA A 920 7.06 -44.61 -25.79
C ALA A 920 7.08 -43.35 -26.65
N VAL A 921 8.15 -43.13 -27.42
CA VAL A 921 8.26 -42.04 -28.40
C VAL A 921 7.15 -42.15 -29.45
N ARG A 922 6.93 -43.32 -30.04
CA ARG A 922 5.89 -43.52 -31.05
C ARG A 922 4.48 -43.19 -30.52
N ASN A 923 4.21 -43.55 -29.26
CA ASN A 923 2.96 -43.23 -28.58
C ASN A 923 2.83 -41.71 -28.37
N LEU A 924 3.90 -41.04 -27.93
CA LEU A 924 3.93 -39.58 -27.80
C LEU A 924 3.64 -38.90 -29.14
N LEU A 925 4.33 -39.30 -30.22
CA LEU A 925 4.14 -38.72 -31.54
C LEU A 925 2.71 -38.90 -32.07
N ASN A 926 2.04 -39.99 -31.70
CA ASN A 926 0.64 -40.18 -32.04
C ASN A 926 -0.27 -39.12 -31.38
N ILE A 927 0.00 -38.77 -30.13
CA ILE A 927 -0.72 -37.74 -29.36
C ILE A 927 -0.42 -36.35 -29.91
N LEU A 928 0.86 -36.06 -30.16
CA LEU A 928 1.33 -34.77 -30.69
C LEU A 928 0.84 -34.50 -32.12
N ALA A 929 0.54 -35.54 -32.88
CA ALA A 929 0.04 -35.41 -34.24
C ALA A 929 -1.47 -35.07 -34.32
N GLY A 930 -2.18 -35.00 -33.17
CA GLY A 930 -3.60 -34.61 -33.09
C GLY A 930 -4.59 -35.63 -33.66
N ALA A 931 -5.89 -35.42 -33.46
CA ALA A 931 -6.91 -36.21 -34.14
C ALA A 931 -7.06 -35.78 -35.62
N PRO A 932 -7.60 -36.63 -36.52
CA PRO A 932 -7.88 -36.23 -37.90
C PRO A 932 -8.73 -34.95 -37.97
N GLY A 933 -8.27 -33.96 -38.75
CA GLY A 933 -8.92 -32.65 -38.87
C GLY A 933 -8.47 -31.61 -37.83
N GLU A 934 -7.66 -31.98 -36.84
CA GLU A 934 -7.02 -31.02 -35.94
C GLU A 934 -5.67 -30.57 -36.49
N PHE A 935 -5.50 -29.26 -36.66
CA PHE A 935 -4.19 -28.73 -37.02
C PHE A 935 -3.30 -28.59 -35.77
N VAL A 936 -2.18 -29.33 -35.78
CA VAL A 936 -1.15 -29.27 -34.75
C VAL A 936 0.20 -29.08 -35.43
N THR A 937 0.96 -28.10 -34.96
CA THR A 937 2.35 -27.90 -35.37
C THR A 937 3.30 -28.31 -34.25
N ASN A 938 4.38 -28.99 -34.61
CA ASN A 938 5.38 -29.48 -33.69
C ASN A 938 6.76 -28.99 -34.13
N VAL A 939 7.52 -28.43 -33.17
CA VAL A 939 8.89 -27.95 -33.39
C VAL A 939 9.83 -28.74 -32.48
N ILE A 940 10.94 -29.19 -33.05
CA ILE A 940 12.01 -29.90 -32.36
C ILE A 940 13.20 -28.96 -32.37
N SER A 941 13.49 -28.33 -31.24
CA SER A 941 14.59 -27.39 -31.11
C SER A 941 15.84 -28.13 -30.60
N LEU A 942 16.80 -28.36 -31.50
CA LEU A 942 18.12 -28.92 -31.20
C LEU A 942 19.06 -27.77 -30.81
N VAL A 943 18.80 -27.16 -29.67
CA VAL A 943 19.45 -25.91 -29.24
C VAL A 943 20.20 -26.04 -27.90
N SER A 944 20.16 -27.22 -27.30
CA SER A 944 21.01 -27.62 -26.17
C SER A 944 22.18 -28.49 -26.66
N GLY A 945 22.81 -29.26 -25.79
CA GLY A 945 24.05 -29.98 -26.09
C GLY A 945 25.27 -29.07 -26.01
N GLY A 946 26.43 -29.62 -26.36
CA GLY A 946 27.65 -28.85 -26.59
C GLY A 946 28.02 -27.95 -25.41
N GLN A 947 28.06 -26.65 -25.65
CA GLN A 947 28.40 -25.65 -24.65
C GLN A 947 27.31 -25.45 -23.58
N VAL A 948 26.02 -25.62 -23.92
CA VAL A 948 24.92 -25.51 -22.95
C VAL A 948 25.08 -26.54 -21.81
N TRP A 949 25.54 -27.75 -22.12
CA TRP A 949 25.85 -28.78 -21.13
C TRP A 949 27.09 -28.43 -20.29
N LYS A 950 28.15 -27.91 -20.93
CA LYS A 950 29.39 -27.50 -20.23
C LYS A 950 29.13 -26.36 -19.25
N ASP A 951 28.25 -25.43 -19.61
CA ASP A 951 27.84 -24.31 -18.77
C ASP A 951 27.04 -24.75 -17.54
N GLY A 952 26.65 -26.03 -17.42
CA GLY A 952 26.11 -26.58 -16.17
C GLY A 952 27.10 -26.55 -14.98
N SER A 953 28.38 -26.32 -15.27
CA SER A 953 29.41 -26.04 -14.26
C SER A 953 29.35 -24.61 -13.72
N ASP A 954 28.74 -23.66 -14.45
CA ASP A 954 28.52 -22.29 -13.98
C ASP A 954 27.34 -22.24 -13.00
N LYS A 955 27.65 -22.06 -11.71
CA LYS A 955 26.65 -21.97 -10.63
C LYS A 955 26.08 -20.56 -10.44
N SER A 956 26.49 -19.61 -11.28
CA SER A 956 25.99 -18.23 -11.28
C SER A 956 24.82 -17.99 -12.25
N SER A 957 24.33 -19.04 -12.92
CA SER A 957 23.18 -19.02 -13.83
C SER A 957 21.97 -19.72 -13.19
N ALA A 958 20.79 -19.09 -13.24
CA ALA A 958 19.54 -19.64 -12.73
C ALA A 958 18.73 -20.43 -13.77
N VAL A 959 19.25 -20.56 -14.99
CA VAL A 959 18.65 -21.39 -16.05
C VAL A 959 18.23 -22.74 -15.48
N LEU A 960 17.00 -23.16 -15.79
CA LEU A 960 16.44 -24.44 -15.40
C LEU A 960 17.46 -25.58 -15.65
N PRO A 961 17.87 -26.35 -14.61
CA PRO A 961 18.95 -27.33 -14.72
C PRO A 961 18.75 -28.38 -15.81
N ALA A 962 17.49 -28.71 -16.17
CA ALA A 962 17.15 -29.64 -17.24
C ALA A 962 17.76 -29.25 -18.60
N TRP A 963 18.02 -27.96 -18.86
CA TRP A 963 18.75 -27.52 -20.06
C TRP A 963 20.13 -28.17 -20.17
N ARG A 964 20.79 -28.44 -19.05
CA ARG A 964 22.16 -28.95 -18.99
C ARG A 964 22.28 -30.44 -19.35
N THR A 965 21.16 -31.13 -19.55
CA THR A 965 21.09 -32.55 -19.93
C THR A 965 20.14 -32.82 -21.09
N ALA A 966 19.26 -31.88 -21.43
CA ALA A 966 18.33 -32.02 -22.54
C ALA A 966 19.07 -32.18 -23.87
N VAL A 967 18.58 -33.09 -24.73
CA VAL A 967 19.03 -33.24 -26.12
C VAL A 967 18.12 -32.47 -27.08
N LEU A 968 16.86 -32.23 -26.70
CA LEU A 968 15.96 -31.41 -27.47
C LEU A 968 14.97 -30.66 -26.59
N HIS A 969 14.48 -29.55 -27.11
CA HIS A 969 13.33 -28.81 -26.62
C HIS A 969 12.16 -29.06 -27.58
N GLN A 970 11.12 -29.75 -27.12
CA GLN A 970 9.94 -30.10 -27.90
C GLN A 970 8.85 -29.07 -27.64
N SER A 971 8.43 -28.35 -28.67
CA SER A 971 7.28 -27.45 -28.62
C SER A 971 6.12 -28.02 -29.44
N VAL A 972 4.90 -27.77 -28.97
CA VAL A 972 3.65 -28.12 -29.66
C VAL A 972 2.71 -26.93 -29.60
N ALA A 973 2.02 -26.64 -30.70
CA ALA A 973 1.00 -25.60 -30.73
C ALA A 973 -0.21 -26.03 -31.55
N ARG A 974 -1.39 -25.64 -31.07
CA ARG A 974 -2.64 -25.66 -31.82
C ARG A 974 -3.01 -24.23 -32.17
N ILE A 975 -2.99 -23.93 -33.46
CA ILE A 975 -3.28 -22.60 -34.00
C ILE A 975 -4.74 -22.55 -34.42
N LEU A 976 -5.47 -21.53 -33.97
CA LEU A 976 -6.87 -21.31 -34.31
C LEU A 976 -7.05 -19.98 -35.05
N SER A 977 -8.20 -19.84 -35.72
CA SER A 977 -8.64 -18.55 -36.25
C SER A 977 -9.10 -17.63 -35.11
N ASN A 978 -9.11 -16.32 -35.37
CA ASN A 978 -9.41 -15.30 -34.38
C ASN A 978 -10.93 -15.18 -34.05
N ASP A 979 -11.79 -15.99 -34.67
CA ASP A 979 -13.25 -15.95 -34.57
C ASP A 979 -13.87 -17.19 -33.89
N VAL A 980 -13.06 -18.02 -33.25
CA VAL A 980 -13.54 -19.20 -32.51
C VAL A 980 -14.32 -18.81 -31.24
N SER A 981 -15.22 -19.70 -30.79
CA SER A 981 -15.94 -19.50 -29.53
C SER A 981 -15.03 -19.72 -28.32
N ALA A 982 -15.38 -19.13 -27.17
CA ALA A 982 -14.64 -19.33 -25.92
C ALA A 982 -14.58 -20.81 -25.51
N GLU A 983 -15.66 -21.57 -25.72
CA GLU A 983 -15.69 -23.01 -25.41
C GLU A 983 -14.73 -23.81 -26.27
N THR A 984 -14.57 -23.41 -27.54
CA THR A 984 -13.61 -24.04 -28.46
C THR A 984 -12.18 -23.73 -28.02
N TRP A 985 -11.94 -22.48 -27.62
CA TRP A 985 -10.65 -22.03 -27.10
C TRP A 985 -10.24 -22.79 -25.84
N ASP A 986 -11.15 -22.90 -24.86
CA ASP A 986 -10.94 -23.63 -23.61
C ASP A 986 -10.64 -25.12 -23.87
N ALA A 987 -11.38 -25.76 -24.79
CA ALA A 987 -11.15 -27.16 -25.15
C ALA A 987 -9.77 -27.38 -25.79
N VAL A 988 -9.31 -26.44 -26.61
CA VAL A 988 -7.99 -26.51 -27.26
C VAL A 988 -6.87 -26.31 -26.24
N HIS A 989 -7.02 -25.35 -25.31
CA HIS A 989 -6.11 -25.20 -24.18
C HIS A 989 -6.05 -26.45 -23.31
N HIS A 990 -7.20 -27.04 -23.00
CA HIS A 990 -7.29 -28.26 -22.21
C HIS A 990 -6.55 -29.43 -22.88
N ASP A 991 -6.72 -29.63 -24.19
CA ASP A 991 -5.98 -30.65 -24.94
C ASP A 991 -4.47 -30.39 -24.97
N VAL A 992 -4.04 -29.14 -25.18
CA VAL A 992 -2.60 -28.81 -25.15
C VAL A 992 -2.01 -29.08 -23.76
N THR A 993 -2.66 -28.59 -22.70
CA THR A 993 -2.20 -28.68 -21.31
C THR A 993 -2.17 -30.14 -20.82
N TYR A 994 -3.32 -30.81 -20.85
CA TYR A 994 -3.50 -32.07 -20.12
C TYR A 994 -3.24 -33.30 -20.98
N ASN A 995 -3.39 -33.22 -22.30
CA ASN A 995 -3.16 -34.35 -23.19
C ASN A 995 -1.76 -34.28 -23.82
N LYS A 996 -1.44 -33.22 -24.57
CA LYS A 996 -0.17 -33.12 -25.30
C LYS A 996 1.02 -32.90 -24.36
N ILE A 997 0.97 -31.87 -23.54
CA ILE A 997 2.03 -31.58 -22.56
C ILE A 997 2.01 -32.61 -21.44
N GLY A 998 0.83 -33.05 -21.00
CA GLY A 998 0.68 -34.19 -20.09
C GLY A 998 1.43 -35.45 -20.56
N ALA A 999 1.35 -35.80 -21.85
CA ALA A 999 2.10 -36.92 -22.42
C ALA A 999 3.62 -36.68 -22.43
N MET A 1000 4.06 -35.46 -22.72
CA MET A 1000 5.50 -35.10 -22.65
C MET A 1000 6.02 -35.15 -21.21
N LYS A 1001 5.24 -34.68 -20.23
CA LYS A 1001 5.54 -34.79 -18.80
C LYS A 1001 5.64 -36.26 -18.37
N ALA A 1002 4.72 -37.11 -18.80
CA ALA A 1002 4.75 -38.53 -18.50
C ALA A 1002 5.98 -39.24 -19.07
N LEU A 1003 6.44 -38.82 -20.26
CA LEU A 1003 7.66 -39.35 -20.87
C LEU A 1003 8.94 -38.87 -20.15
N ALA A 1004 8.95 -37.62 -19.68
CA ALA A 1004 10.11 -36.97 -19.07
C ALA A 1004 9.73 -36.24 -17.76
N PRO A 1005 9.41 -36.98 -16.67
CA PRO A 1005 8.84 -36.39 -15.46
C PRO A 1005 9.83 -35.53 -14.68
N GLY A 1006 11.12 -35.91 -14.66
CA GLY A 1006 12.18 -35.15 -14.00
C GLY A 1006 12.75 -33.98 -14.81
N MET A 1007 12.26 -33.79 -16.04
CA MET A 1007 12.64 -32.65 -16.87
C MET A 1007 11.72 -31.45 -16.59
N GLY A 1008 11.91 -30.36 -17.30
CA GLY A 1008 11.02 -29.19 -17.23
C GLY A 1008 10.70 -28.65 -18.61
N SER A 1009 10.26 -27.41 -18.66
CA SER A 1009 9.78 -26.72 -19.85
C SER A 1009 10.45 -25.35 -19.95
N TYR A 1010 10.65 -24.89 -21.18
CA TYR A 1010 11.22 -23.57 -21.38
C TYR A 1010 10.14 -22.52 -21.16
N MET A 1011 10.27 -21.71 -20.10
CA MET A 1011 9.23 -20.77 -19.68
C MET A 1011 8.77 -19.77 -20.75
N ASN A 1012 9.65 -19.36 -21.67
CA ASN A 1012 9.28 -18.37 -22.69
C ASN A 1012 8.48 -18.97 -23.86
N GLU A 1013 8.48 -20.30 -23.98
CA GLU A 1013 7.67 -21.07 -24.93
C GLU A 1013 6.96 -22.19 -24.15
N GLY A 1014 6.49 -21.82 -22.95
CA GLY A 1014 5.83 -22.70 -22.00
C GLY A 1014 4.32 -22.65 -22.15
N ASP A 1015 3.63 -23.47 -21.35
CA ASP A 1015 2.18 -23.45 -21.26
C ASP A 1015 1.74 -22.51 -20.15
N ALA A 1016 0.95 -21.51 -20.53
CA ALA A 1016 0.41 -20.50 -19.62
C ALA A 1016 -0.51 -21.09 -18.54
N LEU A 1017 -1.08 -22.28 -18.80
CA LEU A 1017 -2.04 -22.96 -17.92
C LEU A 1017 -1.43 -24.17 -17.21
N ASP A 1018 -0.10 -24.36 -17.27
CA ASP A 1018 0.57 -25.46 -16.59
C ASP A 1018 0.36 -25.37 -15.06
N PRO A 1019 -0.39 -26.31 -14.42
CA PRO A 1019 -0.59 -26.27 -12.96
C PRO A 1019 0.71 -26.50 -12.18
N ASP A 1020 1.73 -27.10 -12.79
CA ASP A 1020 3.03 -27.40 -12.19
C ASP A 1020 4.12 -26.41 -12.64
N TRP A 1021 3.75 -25.23 -13.14
CA TRP A 1021 4.67 -24.26 -13.75
C TRP A 1021 5.91 -23.96 -12.89
N LYS A 1022 5.79 -23.92 -11.55
CA LYS A 1022 6.93 -23.71 -10.63
C LYS A 1022 8.03 -24.75 -10.87
N MET A 1023 7.65 -26.02 -10.92
CA MET A 1023 8.58 -27.12 -11.16
C MET A 1023 8.99 -27.17 -12.63
N SER A 1024 8.06 -26.97 -13.57
CA SER A 1024 8.35 -27.01 -15.00
C SER A 1024 9.35 -25.92 -15.41
N PHE A 1025 9.19 -24.69 -14.94
CA PHE A 1025 9.96 -23.53 -15.42
C PHE A 1025 11.22 -23.25 -14.61
N TYR A 1026 11.20 -23.50 -13.30
CA TYR A 1026 12.30 -23.14 -12.40
C TYR A 1026 12.94 -24.35 -11.73
N GLY A 1027 12.20 -25.45 -11.57
CA GLY A 1027 12.68 -26.67 -10.91
C GLY A 1027 13.19 -26.39 -9.50
N GLU A 1028 14.33 -26.97 -9.15
CA GLU A 1028 14.98 -26.78 -7.84
C GLU A 1028 15.43 -25.33 -7.57
N ASN A 1029 15.45 -24.45 -8.57
CA ASN A 1029 15.86 -23.06 -8.39
C ASN A 1029 14.75 -22.17 -7.80
N TYR A 1030 13.49 -22.61 -7.77
CA TYR A 1030 12.35 -21.75 -7.43
C TYR A 1030 12.48 -21.07 -6.07
N ASP A 1031 12.79 -21.82 -5.00
CA ASP A 1031 12.83 -21.27 -3.64
C ASP A 1031 13.94 -20.23 -3.48
N LYS A 1032 15.10 -20.46 -4.10
CA LYS A 1032 16.20 -19.50 -4.12
C LYS A 1032 15.80 -18.23 -4.88
N LEU A 1033 15.16 -18.40 -6.03
CA LEU A 1033 14.68 -17.29 -6.85
C LEU A 1033 13.60 -16.48 -6.13
N LEU A 1034 12.71 -17.13 -5.38
CA LEU A 1034 11.69 -16.49 -4.55
C LEU A 1034 12.32 -15.71 -3.40
N GLY A 1035 13.35 -16.27 -2.75
CA GLY A 1035 14.14 -15.55 -1.75
C GLY A 1035 14.76 -14.26 -2.31
N ILE A 1036 15.28 -14.30 -3.54
CA ILE A 1036 15.84 -13.13 -4.22
C ILE A 1036 14.76 -12.12 -4.59
N LYS A 1037 13.62 -12.58 -5.12
CA LYS A 1037 12.44 -11.76 -5.40
C LYS A 1037 12.03 -10.95 -4.16
N ASN A 1038 11.92 -11.60 -3.01
CA ASN A 1038 11.52 -10.94 -1.76
C ASN A 1038 12.52 -9.89 -1.24
N VAL A 1039 13.79 -9.95 -1.69
CA VAL A 1039 14.79 -8.92 -1.36
C VAL A 1039 14.65 -7.70 -2.27
N TYR A 1040 14.49 -7.91 -3.57
CA TYR A 1040 14.54 -6.84 -4.58
C TYR A 1040 13.17 -6.23 -4.92
N ASP A 1041 12.09 -6.94 -4.63
CA ASP A 1041 10.70 -6.49 -4.78
C ASP A 1041 9.81 -7.09 -3.67
N PRO A 1042 9.97 -6.63 -2.40
CA PRO A 1042 9.24 -7.16 -1.25
C PRO A 1042 7.73 -6.87 -1.26
N ASP A 1043 7.32 -5.82 -1.98
CA ASP A 1043 5.92 -5.41 -2.11
C ASP A 1043 5.22 -6.13 -3.28
N SER A 1044 5.98 -6.93 -4.04
CA SER A 1044 5.53 -7.64 -5.24
C SER A 1044 4.95 -6.71 -6.31
N VAL A 1045 5.56 -5.54 -6.51
CA VAL A 1045 5.18 -4.55 -7.54
C VAL A 1045 5.23 -5.14 -8.94
N PHE A 1046 6.22 -6.00 -9.20
CA PHE A 1046 6.37 -6.68 -10.47
C PHE A 1046 5.67 -8.03 -10.42
N TYR A 1047 4.46 -8.06 -10.95
CA TYR A 1047 3.69 -9.27 -11.18
C TYR A 1047 3.64 -9.62 -12.67
N CYS A 1048 3.81 -10.91 -12.98
CA CYS A 1048 3.39 -11.48 -14.24
C CYS A 1048 2.96 -12.95 -14.04
N PRO A 1049 2.02 -13.47 -14.85
CA PRO A 1049 1.59 -14.87 -14.76
C PRO A 1049 2.79 -15.83 -14.86
N THR A 1050 2.82 -16.85 -13.98
CA THR A 1050 3.89 -17.88 -13.89
C THR A 1050 5.30 -17.35 -13.59
N CYS A 1051 5.43 -16.06 -13.28
CA CYS A 1051 6.69 -15.48 -12.83
C CYS A 1051 6.95 -15.86 -11.36
N VAL A 1052 8.20 -15.82 -10.93
CA VAL A 1052 8.54 -16.14 -9.54
C VAL A 1052 7.77 -15.22 -8.57
N GLY A 1053 7.04 -15.82 -7.63
CA GLY A 1053 6.18 -15.12 -6.67
C GLY A 1053 4.79 -14.73 -7.22
N SER A 1054 4.41 -15.13 -8.43
CA SER A 1054 3.09 -14.83 -8.99
C SER A 1054 1.97 -15.55 -8.26
N ASP A 1055 2.25 -16.67 -7.59
CA ASP A 1055 1.30 -17.42 -6.76
C ASP A 1055 0.92 -16.70 -5.46
N LEU A 1056 1.57 -15.59 -5.15
CA LEU A 1056 1.14 -14.66 -4.09
C LEU A 1056 -0.06 -13.81 -4.52
N TRP A 1057 -0.49 -13.93 -5.77
CA TRP A 1057 -1.58 -13.16 -6.35
C TRP A 1057 -2.59 -14.06 -7.06
N GLU A 1058 -3.85 -13.64 -7.05
CA GLU A 1058 -4.95 -14.25 -7.78
C GLU A 1058 -5.78 -13.18 -8.48
N ALA A 1059 -6.47 -13.55 -9.55
CA ALA A 1059 -7.42 -12.67 -10.21
C ALA A 1059 -8.81 -12.85 -9.59
N ASP A 1060 -9.50 -11.76 -9.25
CA ASP A 1060 -10.91 -11.81 -8.86
C ASP A 1060 -11.83 -12.12 -10.05
N GLY A 1061 -13.14 -12.27 -9.79
CA GLY A 1061 -14.12 -12.57 -10.84
C GLY A 1061 -14.25 -11.51 -11.94
N ALA A 1062 -13.66 -10.31 -11.76
CA ALA A 1062 -13.58 -9.24 -12.75
C ALA A 1062 -12.19 -9.16 -13.42
N GLY A 1063 -11.25 -10.02 -13.05
CA GLY A 1063 -9.88 -10.03 -13.56
C GLY A 1063 -8.92 -9.06 -12.86
N ARG A 1064 -9.33 -8.44 -11.74
CA ARG A 1064 -8.44 -7.58 -10.93
C ARG A 1064 -7.49 -8.43 -10.13
N LEU A 1065 -6.25 -7.99 -10.00
CA LEU A 1065 -5.25 -8.72 -9.24
C LEU A 1065 -5.40 -8.42 -7.74
N CYS A 1066 -5.50 -9.47 -6.94
CA CYS A 1066 -5.59 -9.46 -5.48
C CYS A 1066 -4.47 -10.34 -4.92
N ARG A 1067 -3.97 -10.10 -3.70
CA ARG A 1067 -3.09 -11.12 -3.10
C ARG A 1067 -3.90 -12.37 -2.78
N ALA A 1068 -3.30 -13.52 -3.06
CA ALA A 1068 -3.90 -14.83 -2.75
C ALA A 1068 -4.06 -14.99 -1.23
N SER A 1069 -5.24 -15.48 -0.82
CA SER A 1069 -5.62 -15.65 0.60
C SER A 1069 -4.90 -16.77 1.34
#